data_AF-A0A182P3M0-F1
#
_entry.id   AF-A0A182P3M0-F1
#
_cell.length_a   1.000
_cell.length_b   1.000
_cell.length_c   1.000
_cell.angle_alpha   90.00
_cell.angle_beta   90.00
_cell.angle_gamma   90.00
#
_symmetry.space_group_name_H-M   'P 1'
#
loop_
_entity.id
_entity.type
_entity.pdbx_description
1 polymer ?
#
loop_
_entity_poly.entity_id
_entity_poly.type
_entity_poly.pdbx_seq_one_letter_code
_entity_poly.pdbx_strand_id
1 'polypeptide(L)'
;MSAFGRMRSSRATLVLAFVGLWTCGVSDAKDCYSCEGEGCVRVVSSGIITTCTNVNDVCYTEFDPATLLPIKRGCLTQAEATSCTGDNCVTCNTDDLCNEISSPMHQCAVCSSLVDANCLANPASLTAVQCPAPSNVDLTAAQCFSRVIGAVTERGCISSQTDVDLCTGLNCTTCTGTGCNREEFPTNRIQCVQCDNANSCDSDAASSVYCNDVEDVCVTLRRANGNTAKSCKKAMVAADVSYCLANPSQCNYCGQKLCNGAPFSTNAATKSCYQCEGTGCLKTSVYLASCPLTDDECFSMFDGFNPSRRGCSSEMSREQLASCIAPECVLCGESECNLHSRVDHRCGYCTTLKDSFCIAPATGELPVVECPAPTTDVSDAQCYVKIVGGSVTERGCISSDSDLAGCTADGRNCATCNIENDGAACNGGLFPADRRRCTVGTVANAFCPNPWDDCVQLLQSGTRKRTCRSSLTESERTFCTNNTNRCHFCSSDNCNSAEVDFNYLECLSCDSSTDVRCATNPAALSTFEKCASCATALVTSGGITTTRRGCLGSLPADVSGQCTATAGNSCQRCSTNRCNVVTFPADRLQCYRCVDPPCVSFQNVRLEYCPVYRAGDSCLLQSDVTGQLLRLDCRSSLTEAELSACTGRCQTCSTSGCNDPQARGTSGSCVQCRSSLNSLCRSQALQVASEPCNDPTNTQCYSRLIDGGITERGCVSDLAASAQSACARAENCLVCNSQTTNCNTVQYPVAPLSCFQCDSRIDGEACTSAKTGTAPECPTYDTANKCYTIVQSNGDTVRKCSTLAREVECGSASGCEVCLFSGCNKKANSAIGVIEPPVRTTTPGPTADATTLIGNYIVRIVMLLGLWLVRAF
;
A
#
# COMPACT_ATOMS: atom_id res chain seq x y z
N MET A 1 -53.17 -46.43 -56.04
CA MET A 1 -51.96 -46.83 -56.79
C MET A 1 -51.05 -47.53 -55.79
N SER A 2 -51.18 -48.86 -55.68
CA SER A 2 -50.18 -49.87 -56.09
C SER A 2 -49.48 -50.39 -54.82
N ALA A 3 -49.36 -51.68 -54.46
CA ALA A 3 -49.71 -52.95 -55.08
C ALA A 3 -49.62 -54.07 -53.99
N PHE A 4 -50.52 -55.07 -54.10
CA PHE A 4 -50.42 -56.54 -53.81
C PHE A 4 -49.53 -57.08 -52.65
N GLY A 5 -49.93 -58.09 -51.86
CA GLY A 5 -51.03 -59.06 -51.95
C GLY A 5 -51.04 -60.09 -50.78
N ARG A 6 -52.19 -60.74 -50.60
CA ARG A 6 -52.47 -61.86 -49.66
C ARG A 6 -52.01 -63.22 -50.23
N MET A 7 -51.73 -64.20 -49.35
CA MET A 7 -52.09 -65.64 -49.49
C MET A 7 -51.84 -66.34 -48.12
N ARG A 8 -52.85 -66.85 -47.40
CA ARG A 8 -53.64 -68.10 -47.48
C ARG A 8 -52.99 -69.34 -46.82
N SER A 9 -53.73 -69.84 -45.83
CA SER A 9 -53.75 -71.17 -45.19
C SER A 9 -53.88 -72.34 -46.18
N SER A 10 -53.28 -73.51 -45.88
CA SER A 10 -54.02 -74.74 -45.50
C SER A 10 -53.11 -75.95 -45.18
N ARG A 11 -53.71 -76.84 -44.38
CA ARG A 11 -53.27 -78.05 -43.70
C ARG A 11 -52.71 -79.19 -44.58
N ALA A 12 -51.86 -80.03 -43.99
CA ALA A 12 -51.81 -81.46 -44.28
C ALA A 12 -51.52 -82.26 -43.00
N THR A 13 -52.32 -83.30 -42.79
CA THR A 13 -52.40 -84.19 -41.63
C THR A 13 -51.41 -85.35 -41.78
N LEU A 14 -50.78 -85.81 -40.69
CA LEU A 14 -50.40 -87.23 -40.55
C LEU A 14 -50.53 -87.68 -39.09
N VAL A 15 -50.89 -88.95 -38.95
CA VAL A 15 -51.56 -89.60 -37.82
C VAL A 15 -50.63 -90.64 -37.19
N LEU A 16 -50.88 -90.95 -35.90
CA LEU A 16 -50.47 -92.14 -35.11
C LEU A 16 -49.01 -92.22 -34.65
N ALA A 17 -48.77 -92.26 -33.33
CA ALA A 17 -48.89 -93.49 -32.55
C ALA A 17 -48.73 -93.19 -31.03
N PHE A 18 -49.60 -93.78 -30.23
CA PHE A 18 -49.48 -93.85 -28.78
C PHE A 18 -48.26 -94.71 -28.40
N VAL A 19 -47.36 -94.16 -27.61
CA VAL A 19 -46.58 -94.92 -26.62
C VAL A 19 -46.68 -94.17 -25.32
N GLY A 20 -47.41 -94.74 -24.37
CA GLY A 20 -47.39 -94.30 -22.99
C GLY A 20 -45.99 -94.53 -22.43
N LEU A 21 -45.31 -93.44 -22.12
CA LEU A 21 -44.20 -93.42 -21.19
C LEU A 21 -44.61 -92.46 -20.09
N TRP A 22 -44.87 -93.03 -18.91
CA TRP A 22 -44.79 -92.32 -17.66
C TRP A 22 -43.45 -91.59 -17.60
N THR A 23 -43.44 -90.31 -17.92
CA THR A 23 -42.41 -89.41 -17.41
C THR A 23 -42.85 -89.07 -16.00
N CYS A 24 -42.22 -89.70 -15.01
CA CYS A 24 -42.09 -89.09 -13.70
C CYS A 24 -41.66 -87.64 -13.95
N GLY A 25 -42.49 -86.66 -13.57
CA GLY A 25 -42.06 -85.27 -13.57
C GLY A 25 -40.88 -85.19 -12.62
N VAL A 26 -39.67 -85.12 -13.17
CA VAL A 26 -38.53 -84.61 -12.42
C VAL A 26 -38.86 -83.14 -12.27
N SER A 27 -39.36 -82.75 -11.10
CA SER A 27 -39.36 -81.33 -10.73
C SER A 27 -37.89 -80.97 -10.59
N ASP A 28 -37.36 -80.25 -11.57
CA ASP A 28 -35.98 -79.79 -11.51
C ASP A 28 -35.79 -78.95 -10.24
N ALA A 29 -34.68 -79.18 -9.56
CA ALA A 29 -34.32 -78.44 -8.37
C ALA A 29 -34.07 -76.98 -8.76
N LYS A 30 -34.58 -76.05 -7.93
CA LYS A 30 -34.65 -74.63 -8.25
C LYS A 30 -33.28 -73.95 -8.20
N ASP A 31 -32.97 -73.10 -9.17
CA ASP A 31 -31.73 -72.31 -9.15
C ASP A 31 -31.95 -70.94 -8.48
N CYS A 32 -31.05 -70.54 -7.59
CA CYS A 32 -31.09 -69.24 -6.90
C CYS A 32 -29.74 -68.54 -6.96
N TYR A 33 -29.73 -67.20 -6.97
CA TYR A 33 -28.49 -66.46 -6.73
C TYR A 33 -28.03 -66.65 -5.29
N SER A 34 -26.74 -66.87 -5.08
CA SER A 34 -26.11 -66.97 -3.77
C SER A 34 -24.94 -66.01 -3.60
N CYS A 35 -24.93 -65.32 -2.47
CA CYS A 35 -23.92 -64.35 -2.08
C CYS A 35 -23.99 -64.06 -0.58
N GLU A 36 -22.91 -63.54 0.00
CA GLU A 36 -22.89 -62.96 1.34
C GLU A 36 -22.08 -61.66 1.35
N GLY A 37 -22.50 -60.71 2.19
CA GLY A 37 -21.85 -59.41 2.37
C GLY A 37 -21.98 -58.49 1.16
N GLU A 38 -20.98 -57.63 0.94
CA GLU A 38 -20.96 -56.62 -0.13
C GLU A 38 -21.01 -57.23 -1.55
N GLY A 39 -20.67 -58.52 -1.68
CA GLY A 39 -20.77 -59.27 -2.93
C GLY A 39 -22.20 -59.47 -3.44
N CYS A 40 -23.22 -59.15 -2.64
CA CYS A 40 -24.62 -59.19 -3.06
C CYS A 40 -25.07 -57.97 -3.88
N VAL A 41 -24.25 -56.92 -3.99
CA VAL A 41 -24.57 -55.65 -4.69
C VAL A 41 -23.78 -55.48 -6.00
N ARG A 42 -22.54 -55.99 -6.08
CA ARG A 42 -21.62 -55.79 -7.22
C ARG A 42 -21.66 -56.94 -8.23
N VAL A 43 -21.57 -56.59 -9.52
CA VAL A 43 -21.32 -57.56 -10.60
C VAL A 43 -19.86 -57.51 -10.99
N VAL A 44 -19.10 -58.46 -10.44
CA VAL A 44 -17.94 -58.99 -11.16
C VAL A 44 -18.00 -60.49 -10.99
N SER A 45 -18.49 -61.14 -12.05
CA SER A 45 -18.88 -62.55 -12.16
C SER A 45 -20.19 -62.90 -11.47
N SER A 46 -21.05 -63.58 -12.22
CA SER A 46 -22.28 -64.27 -11.82
C SER A 46 -22.36 -64.54 -10.31
N GLY A 47 -23.43 -64.06 -9.66
CA GLY A 47 -23.79 -64.57 -8.33
C GLY A 47 -23.73 -66.09 -8.39
N ILE A 48 -23.09 -66.71 -7.39
CA ILE A 48 -22.91 -68.17 -7.35
C ILE A 48 -24.30 -68.76 -7.49
N ILE A 49 -24.63 -69.32 -8.65
CA ILE A 49 -25.91 -69.98 -8.85
C ILE A 49 -25.83 -71.23 -8.00
N THR A 50 -26.69 -71.31 -7.00
CA THR A 50 -26.86 -72.49 -6.18
C THR A 50 -28.18 -73.13 -6.57
N THR A 51 -28.10 -74.37 -7.03
CA THR A 51 -29.26 -75.24 -7.16
C THR A 51 -29.70 -75.69 -5.77
N CYS A 52 -30.93 -75.41 -5.40
CA CYS A 52 -31.48 -75.79 -4.10
C CYS A 52 -31.50 -77.32 -3.93
N THR A 53 -31.44 -77.78 -2.69
CA THR A 53 -31.26 -79.21 -2.43
C THR A 53 -32.56 -80.00 -2.61
N ASN A 54 -33.70 -79.38 -2.28
CA ASN A 54 -35.01 -79.98 -2.43
C ASN A 54 -35.89 -79.19 -3.41
N VAL A 55 -36.83 -79.91 -4.02
CA VAL A 55 -37.78 -79.40 -5.02
C VAL A 55 -38.80 -78.40 -4.45
N ASN A 56 -38.91 -78.32 -3.12
CA ASN A 56 -39.80 -77.39 -2.40
C ASN A 56 -39.03 -76.22 -1.74
N ASP A 57 -37.71 -76.16 -1.91
CA ASP A 57 -36.91 -75.04 -1.41
C ASP A 57 -37.22 -73.77 -2.22
N VAL A 58 -37.06 -72.61 -1.59
CA VAL A 58 -37.37 -71.31 -2.19
C VAL A 58 -36.13 -70.42 -2.22
N CYS A 59 -36.05 -69.50 -3.19
CA CYS A 59 -34.99 -68.51 -3.18
C CYS A 59 -35.30 -67.41 -2.16
N TYR A 60 -34.28 -66.83 -1.55
CA TYR A 60 -34.44 -65.69 -0.65
C TYR A 60 -33.41 -64.58 -0.91
N THR A 61 -33.75 -63.39 -0.44
CA THR A 61 -32.87 -62.22 -0.33
C THR A 61 -33.06 -61.59 1.04
N GLU A 62 -31.98 -61.43 1.78
CA GLU A 62 -31.94 -60.71 3.06
C GLU A 62 -31.28 -59.35 2.85
N PHE A 63 -31.81 -58.32 3.49
CA PHE A 63 -31.42 -56.93 3.34
C PHE A 63 -30.91 -56.36 4.67
N ASP A 64 -29.93 -55.47 4.58
CA ASP A 64 -29.52 -54.68 5.74
C ASP A 64 -30.60 -53.63 6.06
N PRO A 65 -31.07 -53.54 7.32
CA PRO A 65 -32.20 -52.68 7.69
C PRO A 65 -31.88 -51.18 7.62
N ALA A 66 -30.61 -50.78 7.59
CA ALA A 66 -30.21 -49.38 7.54
C ALA A 66 -29.94 -48.92 6.10
N THR A 67 -29.25 -49.73 5.31
CA THR A 67 -28.84 -49.42 3.95
C THR A 67 -29.83 -49.91 2.90
N LEU A 68 -30.72 -50.85 3.25
CA LEU A 68 -31.68 -51.50 2.35
C LEU A 68 -31.03 -52.29 1.19
N LEU A 69 -29.71 -52.48 1.24
CA LEU A 69 -28.98 -53.27 0.25
C LEU A 69 -29.06 -54.76 0.59
N PRO A 70 -29.06 -55.64 -0.42
CA PRO A 70 -29.01 -57.08 -0.18
C PRO A 70 -27.67 -57.45 0.48
N ILE A 71 -27.72 -58.22 1.56
CA ILE A 71 -26.54 -58.72 2.30
C ILE A 71 -26.38 -60.22 2.22
N LYS A 72 -27.45 -60.97 1.93
CA LYS A 72 -27.40 -62.42 1.70
C LYS A 72 -28.42 -62.85 0.68
N ARG A 73 -28.06 -63.85 -0.13
CA ARG A 73 -28.96 -64.54 -1.05
C ARG A 73 -28.67 -66.04 -1.04
N GLY A 74 -29.69 -66.85 -1.30
CA GLY A 74 -29.53 -68.29 -1.46
C GLY A 74 -30.85 -69.04 -1.51
N CYS A 75 -30.81 -70.30 -1.09
CA CYS A 75 -31.97 -71.17 -0.93
C CYS A 75 -32.35 -71.29 0.54
N LEU A 76 -33.64 -71.27 0.85
CA LEU A 76 -34.19 -71.68 2.15
C LEU A 76 -35.00 -72.95 1.97
N THR A 77 -34.89 -73.85 2.94
CA THR A 77 -35.83 -74.97 3.03
C THR A 77 -37.24 -74.47 3.35
N GLN A 78 -38.25 -75.28 3.05
CA GLN A 78 -39.64 -74.93 3.33
C GLN A 78 -39.91 -74.60 4.82
N ALA A 79 -39.13 -75.16 5.75
CA ALA A 79 -39.23 -74.84 7.18
C ALA A 79 -38.58 -73.49 7.51
N GLU A 80 -37.41 -73.18 6.93
CA GLU A 80 -36.67 -71.93 7.14
C GLU A 80 -37.31 -70.74 6.43
N ALA A 81 -38.05 -70.96 5.34
CA ALA A 81 -38.79 -69.92 4.65
C ALA A 81 -39.79 -69.19 5.58
N THR A 82 -40.26 -69.84 6.65
CA THR A 82 -41.17 -69.23 7.63
C THR A 82 -40.50 -68.19 8.54
N SER A 83 -39.17 -68.21 8.69
CA SER A 83 -38.43 -67.21 9.47
C SER A 83 -37.94 -66.04 8.61
N CYS A 84 -37.84 -66.19 7.29
CA CYS A 84 -37.57 -65.11 6.35
C CYS A 84 -38.87 -64.40 5.95
N THR A 85 -39.35 -63.53 6.83
CA THR A 85 -40.58 -62.75 6.63
C THR A 85 -40.38 -61.29 7.07
N GLY A 86 -41.10 -60.37 6.42
CA GLY A 86 -41.05 -58.94 6.73
C GLY A 86 -40.16 -58.12 5.79
N ASP A 87 -39.82 -56.91 6.22
CA ASP A 87 -39.17 -55.90 5.38
C ASP A 87 -37.67 -56.15 5.10
N ASN A 88 -37.05 -57.03 5.88
CA ASN A 88 -35.62 -57.32 5.82
C ASN A 88 -35.29 -58.66 5.15
N CYS A 89 -36.29 -59.50 4.83
CA CYS A 89 -36.05 -60.79 4.18
C CYS A 89 -37.27 -61.19 3.33
N VAL A 90 -37.04 -61.42 2.04
CA VAL A 90 -38.08 -61.77 1.07
C VAL A 90 -37.74 -63.10 0.41
N THR A 91 -38.75 -63.96 0.28
CA THR A 91 -38.66 -65.23 -0.45
C THR A 91 -39.41 -65.16 -1.77
N CYS A 92 -38.98 -65.91 -2.77
CA CYS A 92 -39.67 -66.03 -4.05
C CYS A 92 -39.67 -67.48 -4.54
N ASN A 93 -40.80 -67.90 -5.10
CA ASN A 93 -40.96 -69.24 -5.67
C ASN A 93 -41.48 -69.26 -7.13
N THR A 94 -41.38 -68.15 -7.85
CA THR A 94 -42.03 -68.02 -9.18
C THR A 94 -41.24 -68.66 -10.31
N ASP A 95 -39.95 -68.35 -10.42
CA ASP A 95 -39.06 -68.82 -11.48
C ASP A 95 -37.64 -69.06 -10.93
N ASP A 96 -36.77 -69.72 -11.69
CA ASP A 96 -35.34 -69.77 -11.39
C ASP A 96 -34.74 -68.36 -11.31
N LEU A 97 -33.77 -68.19 -10.40
CA LEU A 97 -33.04 -66.94 -10.16
C LEU A 97 -33.94 -65.75 -9.76
N CYS A 98 -35.12 -66.01 -9.21
CA CYS A 98 -36.10 -64.97 -8.87
C CYS A 98 -35.68 -64.02 -7.73
N ASN A 99 -34.59 -64.29 -7.01
CA ASN A 99 -34.15 -63.53 -5.84
C ASN A 99 -33.25 -62.33 -6.20
N GLU A 100 -33.41 -61.79 -7.41
CA GLU A 100 -32.87 -60.49 -7.83
C GLU A 100 -33.88 -59.37 -7.60
N ILE A 101 -34.22 -59.17 -6.32
CA ILE A 101 -35.23 -58.22 -5.86
C ILE A 101 -34.59 -57.15 -4.96
N SER A 102 -35.22 -55.97 -4.92
CA SER A 102 -34.90 -54.88 -4.00
C SER A 102 -35.60 -55.06 -2.65
N SER A 103 -35.15 -54.36 -1.62
CA SER A 103 -35.83 -54.34 -0.32
C SER A 103 -37.27 -53.83 -0.50
N PRO A 104 -38.28 -54.43 0.18
CA PRO A 104 -39.64 -53.90 0.25
C PRO A 104 -39.73 -52.43 0.71
N MET A 105 -38.72 -51.94 1.44
CA MET A 105 -38.64 -50.55 1.90
C MET A 105 -37.95 -49.61 0.91
N HIS A 106 -37.37 -50.12 -0.19
CA HIS A 106 -36.82 -49.32 -1.28
C HIS A 106 -37.93 -48.96 -2.27
N GLN A 107 -38.82 -48.08 -1.83
CA GLN A 107 -39.89 -47.52 -2.65
C GLN A 107 -39.68 -46.03 -2.83
N CYS A 108 -39.70 -45.53 -4.06
CA CYS A 108 -39.45 -44.12 -4.36
C CYS A 108 -40.61 -43.52 -5.15
N ALA A 109 -40.83 -42.21 -5.02
CA ALA A 109 -41.64 -41.50 -6.00
C ALA A 109 -40.88 -41.48 -7.34
N VAL A 110 -41.55 -41.88 -8.42
CA VAL A 110 -40.98 -41.89 -9.78
C VAL A 110 -41.84 -41.01 -10.67
N CYS A 111 -41.28 -39.88 -11.12
CA CYS A 111 -42.00 -38.93 -11.95
C CYS A 111 -41.05 -38.00 -12.70
N SER A 112 -41.60 -37.31 -13.71
CA SER A 112 -40.99 -36.17 -14.36
C SER A 112 -42.01 -35.05 -14.45
N SER A 113 -41.61 -33.81 -14.19
CA SER A 113 -42.49 -32.64 -14.28
C SER A 113 -42.98 -32.36 -15.71
N LEU A 114 -42.41 -33.01 -16.72
CA LEU A 114 -42.91 -32.98 -18.11
C LEU A 114 -44.19 -33.81 -18.28
N VAL A 115 -44.39 -34.82 -17.44
CA VAL A 115 -45.49 -35.80 -17.55
C VAL A 115 -46.50 -35.61 -16.42
N ASP A 116 -46.02 -35.37 -15.20
CA ASP A 116 -46.85 -35.14 -14.01
C ASP A 116 -46.42 -33.85 -13.30
N ALA A 117 -47.28 -32.83 -13.34
CA ALA A 117 -47.02 -31.54 -12.71
C ALA A 117 -46.82 -31.65 -11.19
N ASN A 118 -47.39 -32.67 -10.52
CA ASN A 118 -47.21 -32.90 -9.10
C ASN A 118 -45.75 -33.26 -8.76
N CYS A 119 -44.97 -33.72 -9.73
CA CYS A 119 -43.54 -34.00 -9.56
C CYS A 119 -42.76 -32.80 -9.02
N LEU A 120 -43.15 -31.59 -9.47
CA LEU A 120 -42.67 -30.31 -8.96
C LEU A 120 -43.63 -29.73 -7.91
N ALA A 121 -44.93 -29.63 -8.23
CA ALA A 121 -45.85 -28.76 -7.51
C ALA A 121 -46.43 -29.35 -6.22
N ASN A 122 -46.54 -30.67 -6.12
CA ASN A 122 -47.12 -31.33 -4.95
C ASN A 122 -46.50 -32.72 -4.74
N PRO A 123 -45.18 -32.80 -4.44
CA PRO A 123 -44.48 -34.07 -4.36
C PRO A 123 -44.98 -34.98 -3.23
N ALA A 124 -45.58 -34.40 -2.19
CA ALA A 124 -46.20 -35.15 -1.09
C ALA A 124 -47.40 -36.01 -1.53
N SER A 125 -48.10 -35.60 -2.61
CA SER A 125 -49.22 -36.37 -3.18
C SER A 125 -48.80 -37.58 -3.99
N LEU A 126 -47.51 -37.69 -4.35
CA LEU A 126 -47.00 -38.79 -5.15
C LEU A 126 -47.02 -40.10 -4.35
N THR A 127 -47.34 -41.19 -5.04
CA THR A 127 -47.27 -42.54 -4.49
C THR A 127 -45.89 -43.12 -4.72
N ALA A 128 -45.29 -43.71 -3.68
CA ALA A 128 -44.03 -44.44 -3.84
C ALA A 128 -44.27 -45.77 -4.56
N VAL A 129 -43.38 -46.12 -5.47
CA VAL A 129 -43.40 -47.38 -6.23
C VAL A 129 -42.15 -48.20 -5.91
N GLN A 130 -42.26 -49.52 -5.98
CA GLN A 130 -41.14 -50.44 -5.74
C GLN A 130 -40.03 -50.19 -6.76
N CYS A 131 -38.81 -49.94 -6.28
CA CYS A 131 -37.64 -49.74 -7.13
C CYS A 131 -37.09 -51.07 -7.67
N PRO A 132 -36.44 -51.08 -8.83
CA PRO A 132 -35.61 -52.21 -9.26
C PRO A 132 -34.49 -52.49 -8.26
N ALA A 133 -33.99 -53.73 -8.24
CA ALA A 133 -32.76 -54.05 -7.50
C ALA A 133 -31.61 -53.18 -8.05
N PRO A 134 -30.81 -52.53 -7.18
CA PRO A 134 -29.61 -51.82 -7.61
C PRO A 134 -28.53 -52.83 -7.99
N SER A 135 -28.62 -53.38 -9.20
CA SER A 135 -27.66 -54.32 -9.75
C SER A 135 -26.60 -53.56 -10.55
N ASN A 136 -25.31 -53.83 -10.31
CA ASN A 136 -24.17 -53.21 -11.03
C ASN A 136 -23.88 -51.74 -10.66
N VAL A 137 -24.19 -51.32 -9.44
CA VAL A 137 -23.93 -49.94 -8.97
C VAL A 137 -23.23 -49.97 -7.63
N ASP A 138 -22.17 -49.18 -7.48
CA ASP A 138 -21.42 -49.09 -6.22
C ASP A 138 -22.14 -48.15 -5.25
N LEU A 139 -23.12 -48.68 -4.53
CA LEU A 139 -23.92 -47.93 -3.57
C LEU A 139 -23.60 -48.33 -2.14
N THR A 140 -23.62 -47.34 -1.24
CA THR A 140 -23.56 -47.56 0.20
C THR A 140 -24.94 -47.75 0.84
N ALA A 141 -26.00 -47.37 0.11
CA ALA A 141 -27.40 -47.64 0.45
C ALA A 141 -28.27 -47.65 -0.80
N ALA A 142 -29.42 -48.34 -0.75
CA ALA A 142 -30.45 -48.21 -1.78
C ALA A 142 -31.07 -46.81 -1.69
N GLN A 143 -31.03 -46.07 -2.78
CA GLN A 143 -31.33 -44.64 -2.78
C GLN A 143 -32.48 -44.28 -3.72
N CYS A 144 -33.32 -43.36 -3.26
CA CYS A 144 -34.17 -42.54 -4.10
C CYS A 144 -33.44 -41.24 -4.43
N PHE A 145 -33.73 -40.64 -5.59
CA PHE A 145 -33.25 -39.29 -5.92
C PHE A 145 -34.39 -38.32 -6.16
N SER A 146 -34.11 -37.04 -5.90
CA SER A 146 -34.81 -35.90 -6.48
C SER A 146 -33.77 -35.03 -7.18
N ARG A 147 -33.99 -34.70 -8.45
CA ARG A 147 -33.05 -33.90 -9.24
C ARG A 147 -33.74 -32.88 -10.12
N VAL A 148 -32.97 -31.91 -10.57
CA VAL A 148 -33.40 -30.92 -11.57
C VAL A 148 -32.43 -30.94 -12.74
N ILE A 149 -32.96 -31.16 -13.95
CA ILE A 149 -32.20 -31.07 -15.20
C ILE A 149 -32.81 -29.94 -16.03
N GLY A 150 -32.09 -28.82 -16.10
CA GLY A 150 -32.63 -27.58 -16.67
C GLY A 150 -33.86 -27.11 -15.89
N ALA A 151 -35.03 -27.14 -16.53
CA ALA A 151 -36.32 -26.75 -15.92
C ALA A 151 -37.20 -27.95 -15.52
N VAL A 152 -36.67 -29.18 -15.62
CA VAL A 152 -37.42 -30.40 -15.36
C VAL A 152 -37.03 -30.96 -14.00
N THR A 153 -38.02 -31.16 -13.13
CA THR A 153 -37.85 -31.88 -11.87
C THR A 153 -38.13 -33.35 -12.10
N GLU A 154 -37.18 -34.20 -11.72
CA GLU A 154 -37.29 -35.66 -11.80
C GLU A 154 -37.13 -36.28 -10.42
N ARG A 155 -37.90 -37.33 -10.17
CA ARG A 155 -37.79 -38.16 -8.98
C ARG A 155 -37.70 -39.60 -9.43
N GLY A 156 -36.85 -40.39 -8.80
CA GLY A 156 -36.63 -41.77 -9.21
C GLY A 156 -35.84 -42.59 -8.22
N CYS A 157 -35.49 -43.80 -8.65
CA CYS A 157 -34.62 -44.73 -7.95
C CYS A 157 -33.22 -44.66 -8.56
N ILE A 158 -32.17 -44.73 -7.74
CA ILE A 158 -30.82 -44.99 -8.26
C ILE A 158 -30.74 -46.49 -8.56
N SER A 159 -30.67 -46.86 -9.85
CA SER A 159 -30.59 -48.27 -10.27
C SER A 159 -29.43 -48.55 -11.23
N SER A 160 -28.76 -47.51 -11.73
CA SER A 160 -27.58 -47.60 -12.59
C SER A 160 -26.48 -46.63 -12.16
N GLN A 161 -25.23 -46.89 -12.58
CA GLN A 161 -24.13 -45.93 -12.38
C GLN A 161 -24.43 -44.58 -13.06
N THR A 162 -25.15 -44.59 -14.17
CA THR A 162 -25.58 -43.35 -14.84
C THR A 162 -26.50 -42.51 -13.96
N ASP A 163 -27.36 -43.12 -13.14
CA ASP A 163 -28.20 -42.36 -12.21
C ASP A 163 -27.38 -41.70 -11.12
N VAL A 164 -26.33 -42.37 -10.63
CA VAL A 164 -25.36 -41.83 -9.68
C VAL A 164 -24.64 -40.64 -10.30
N ASP A 165 -24.08 -40.80 -11.50
CA ASP A 165 -23.28 -39.77 -12.18
C ASP A 165 -24.12 -38.51 -12.49
N LEU A 166 -25.38 -38.69 -12.89
CA LEU A 166 -26.34 -37.61 -13.14
C LEU A 166 -26.91 -36.98 -11.85
N CYS A 167 -26.73 -37.63 -10.71
CA CYS A 167 -27.22 -37.16 -9.41
C CYS A 167 -26.09 -36.59 -8.55
N THR A 168 -25.44 -35.54 -9.05
CA THR A 168 -24.32 -34.88 -8.38
C THR A 168 -24.54 -33.38 -8.22
N GLY A 169 -23.88 -32.77 -7.24
CA GLY A 169 -23.94 -31.33 -6.97
C GLY A 169 -25.28 -30.85 -6.41
N LEU A 170 -25.53 -29.53 -6.51
CA LEU A 170 -26.71 -28.88 -5.91
C LEU A 170 -28.04 -29.20 -6.61
N ASN A 171 -27.98 -29.83 -7.78
CA ASN A 171 -29.14 -30.17 -8.60
C ASN A 171 -29.64 -31.59 -8.36
N CYS A 172 -29.05 -32.34 -7.42
CA CYS A 172 -29.60 -33.61 -6.97
C CYS A 172 -29.48 -33.79 -5.46
N THR A 173 -30.43 -34.51 -4.87
CA THR A 173 -30.30 -35.11 -3.55
C THR A 173 -30.73 -36.56 -3.59
N THR A 174 -30.05 -37.40 -2.81
CA THR A 174 -30.45 -38.78 -2.57
C THR A 174 -30.98 -38.95 -1.15
N CYS A 175 -31.82 -39.95 -0.95
CA CYS A 175 -32.30 -40.34 0.38
C CYS A 175 -32.60 -41.85 0.41
N THR A 176 -32.69 -42.42 1.61
CA THR A 176 -33.00 -43.84 1.82
C THR A 176 -34.34 -43.99 2.54
N GLY A 177 -35.14 -44.98 2.15
CA GLY A 177 -36.42 -45.31 2.76
C GLY A 177 -37.65 -44.97 1.90
N THR A 178 -38.80 -45.49 2.32
CA THR A 178 -40.06 -45.43 1.57
C THR A 178 -40.54 -44.00 1.33
N GLY A 179 -40.59 -43.59 0.06
CA GLY A 179 -41.10 -42.30 -0.39
C GLY A 179 -40.33 -41.12 0.17
N CYS A 180 -39.06 -41.30 0.55
CA CYS A 180 -38.22 -40.25 1.16
C CYS A 180 -37.99 -39.08 0.20
N ASN A 181 -38.05 -39.32 -1.11
CA ASN A 181 -37.88 -38.33 -2.15
C ASN A 181 -39.21 -37.62 -2.50
N ARG A 182 -40.11 -37.43 -1.54
CA ARG A 182 -41.38 -36.68 -1.70
C ARG A 182 -41.36 -35.30 -1.06
N GLU A 183 -40.21 -34.91 -0.52
CA GLU A 183 -39.97 -33.56 -0.01
C GLU A 183 -39.73 -32.56 -1.16
N GLU A 184 -39.93 -31.28 -0.87
CA GLU A 184 -39.62 -30.19 -1.80
C GLU A 184 -38.14 -30.22 -2.20
N PHE A 185 -37.86 -30.15 -3.51
CA PHE A 185 -36.50 -30.18 -4.02
C PHE A 185 -36.24 -29.13 -5.12
N PRO A 186 -35.13 -28.37 -5.03
CA PRO A 186 -34.32 -28.17 -3.82
C PRO A 186 -35.13 -27.59 -2.66
N THR A 187 -34.61 -27.67 -1.43
CA THR A 187 -35.22 -26.97 -0.28
C THR A 187 -35.31 -25.47 -0.61
N ASN A 188 -36.44 -24.85 -0.25
CA ASN A 188 -36.76 -23.46 -0.62
C ASN A 188 -36.79 -23.25 -2.14
N ARG A 189 -37.33 -24.21 -2.90
CA ARG A 189 -37.55 -24.08 -4.34
C ARG A 189 -38.35 -22.81 -4.59
N ILE A 190 -37.87 -21.98 -5.53
CA ILE A 190 -38.52 -20.71 -5.84
C ILE A 190 -40.00 -20.94 -6.16
N GLN A 191 -40.85 -20.23 -5.42
CA GLN A 191 -42.30 -20.29 -5.53
C GLN A 191 -42.79 -18.86 -5.53
N CYS A 192 -43.60 -18.48 -6.50
CA CYS A 192 -44.08 -17.12 -6.66
C CYS A 192 -45.60 -17.09 -6.57
N VAL A 193 -46.13 -15.98 -6.06
CA VAL A 193 -47.55 -15.66 -6.24
C VAL A 193 -47.82 -15.43 -7.72
N GLN A 194 -48.90 -16.02 -8.24
CA GLN A 194 -49.30 -15.93 -9.64
C GLN A 194 -50.74 -15.42 -9.76
N CYS A 195 -50.92 -14.34 -10.54
CA CYS A 195 -52.22 -13.73 -10.82
C CYS A 195 -52.12 -12.78 -12.03
N ASP A 196 -53.21 -12.57 -12.77
CA ASP A 196 -53.19 -11.85 -14.07
C ASP A 196 -54.22 -10.68 -14.15
N ASN A 197 -55.00 -10.45 -13.10
CA ASN A 197 -55.99 -9.37 -13.07
C ASN A 197 -56.01 -8.60 -11.74
N ALA A 198 -56.42 -7.33 -11.80
CA ALA A 198 -56.39 -6.40 -10.67
C ALA A 198 -57.17 -6.89 -9.43
N ASN A 199 -58.30 -7.58 -9.62
CA ASN A 199 -59.12 -8.06 -8.50
C ASN A 199 -58.47 -9.22 -7.72
N SER A 200 -57.68 -10.07 -8.40
CA SER A 200 -57.02 -11.23 -7.78
C SER A 200 -55.63 -10.92 -7.21
N CYS A 201 -54.92 -9.94 -7.78
CA CYS A 201 -53.54 -9.63 -7.39
C CYS A 201 -53.38 -8.72 -6.17
N ASP A 202 -54.43 -7.97 -5.82
CA ASP A 202 -54.44 -7.02 -4.70
C ASP A 202 -55.18 -7.58 -3.45
N SER A 203 -55.55 -8.87 -3.46
CA SER A 203 -56.16 -9.57 -2.32
C SER A 203 -55.31 -10.78 -1.90
N ASP A 204 -55.44 -11.21 -0.63
CA ASP A 204 -54.74 -12.38 -0.07
C ASP A 204 -55.16 -13.74 -0.72
N ALA A 205 -56.01 -13.71 -1.74
CA ALA A 205 -56.59 -14.89 -2.41
C ALA A 205 -55.80 -15.37 -3.65
N ALA A 206 -54.61 -14.80 -3.92
CA ALA A 206 -53.79 -15.18 -5.06
C ALA A 206 -53.12 -16.56 -4.85
N SER A 207 -53.20 -17.44 -5.87
CA SER A 207 -52.52 -18.74 -5.85
C SER A 207 -51.00 -18.59 -5.99
N SER A 208 -50.24 -19.53 -5.44
CA SER A 208 -48.80 -19.63 -5.66
C SER A 208 -48.44 -20.79 -6.60
N VAL A 209 -47.34 -20.65 -7.33
CA VAL A 209 -46.81 -21.64 -8.26
C VAL A 209 -45.30 -21.78 -8.07
N TYR A 210 -44.78 -23.00 -8.18
CA TYR A 210 -43.34 -23.21 -8.25
C TYR A 210 -42.82 -22.81 -9.62
N CYS A 211 -41.70 -22.07 -9.68
CA CYS A 211 -41.10 -21.78 -10.97
C CYS A 211 -40.39 -23.03 -11.50
N ASN A 212 -40.51 -23.25 -12.81
CA ASN A 212 -39.93 -24.41 -13.47
C ASN A 212 -38.40 -24.40 -13.34
N ASP A 213 -37.79 -23.22 -13.45
CA ASP A 213 -36.35 -23.04 -13.27
C ASP A 213 -36.03 -22.75 -11.79
N VAL A 214 -34.97 -23.38 -11.27
CA VAL A 214 -34.54 -23.24 -9.86
C VAL A 214 -33.89 -21.90 -9.56
N GLU A 215 -33.39 -21.20 -10.58
CA GLU A 215 -32.77 -19.87 -10.50
C GLU A 215 -33.71 -18.78 -11.05
N ASP A 216 -34.99 -19.08 -11.25
CA ASP A 216 -35.97 -18.05 -11.57
C ASP A 216 -36.19 -17.11 -10.38
N VAL A 217 -36.81 -15.97 -10.65
CA VAL A 217 -37.16 -14.98 -9.63
C VAL A 217 -38.64 -14.61 -9.77
N CYS A 218 -39.23 -14.10 -8.70
CA CYS A 218 -40.59 -13.62 -8.73
C CYS A 218 -40.66 -12.20 -9.28
N VAL A 219 -41.75 -11.89 -9.96
CA VAL A 219 -42.05 -10.53 -10.47
C VAL A 219 -43.43 -10.08 -9.99
N THR A 220 -43.53 -8.80 -9.64
CA THR A 220 -44.79 -8.05 -9.54
C THR A 220 -44.70 -6.86 -10.48
N LEU A 221 -45.59 -6.78 -11.47
CA LEU A 221 -45.60 -5.66 -12.42
C LEU A 221 -46.96 -4.94 -12.45
N ARG A 222 -46.93 -3.66 -12.81
CA ARG A 222 -48.13 -2.86 -13.08
C ARG A 222 -48.17 -2.44 -14.54
N ARG A 223 -49.09 -3.02 -15.29
CA ARG A 223 -49.29 -2.76 -16.73
C ARG A 223 -49.76 -1.32 -16.97
N ALA A 224 -49.63 -0.84 -18.22
CA ALA A 224 -50.04 0.51 -18.61
C ALA A 224 -51.53 0.83 -18.35
N ASN A 225 -52.40 -0.19 -18.33
CA ASN A 225 -53.82 -0.05 -17.99
C ASN A 225 -54.09 0.06 -16.47
N GLY A 226 -53.04 0.02 -15.64
CA GLY A 226 -53.12 0.09 -14.19
C GLY A 226 -53.24 -1.26 -13.48
N ASN A 227 -53.44 -2.36 -14.20
CA ASN A 227 -53.60 -3.70 -13.62
C ASN A 227 -52.26 -4.26 -13.11
N THR A 228 -52.29 -4.84 -11.91
CA THR A 228 -51.19 -5.62 -11.36
C THR A 228 -51.22 -7.05 -11.91
N ALA A 229 -50.05 -7.60 -12.21
CA ALA A 229 -49.84 -9.02 -12.50
C ALA A 229 -48.63 -9.53 -11.70
N LYS A 230 -48.70 -10.78 -11.24
CA LYS A 230 -47.64 -11.48 -10.51
C LYS A 230 -47.32 -12.80 -11.18
N SER A 231 -46.05 -13.14 -11.31
CA SER A 231 -45.61 -14.37 -11.97
C SER A 231 -44.17 -14.74 -11.56
N CYS A 232 -43.70 -15.90 -12.01
CA CYS A 232 -42.27 -16.17 -12.18
C CYS A 232 -41.74 -15.40 -13.39
N LYS A 233 -40.50 -14.88 -13.34
CA LYS A 233 -39.93 -14.02 -14.39
C LYS A 233 -39.78 -14.76 -15.72
N LYS A 234 -39.28 -15.99 -15.75
CA LYS A 234 -39.16 -16.76 -17.01
C LYS A 234 -40.51 -17.20 -17.58
N ALA A 235 -41.57 -17.19 -16.78
CA ALA A 235 -42.93 -17.50 -17.21
C ALA A 235 -43.73 -16.26 -17.68
N MET A 236 -43.13 -15.07 -17.68
CA MET A 236 -43.78 -13.85 -18.17
C MET A 236 -44.10 -13.95 -19.67
N VAL A 237 -45.25 -13.43 -20.08
CA VAL A 237 -45.57 -13.29 -21.51
C VAL A 237 -44.66 -12.23 -22.16
N ALA A 238 -44.33 -12.41 -23.45
CA ALA A 238 -43.37 -11.55 -24.15
C ALA A 238 -43.71 -10.04 -24.12
N ALA A 239 -45.01 -9.71 -24.06
CA ALA A 239 -45.48 -8.33 -23.92
C ALA A 239 -45.09 -7.71 -22.56
N ASP A 240 -45.24 -8.45 -21.46
CA ASP A 240 -44.90 -7.98 -20.12
C ASP A 240 -43.38 -7.88 -19.95
N VAL A 241 -42.61 -8.80 -20.54
CA VAL A 241 -41.13 -8.72 -20.57
C VAL A 241 -40.69 -7.42 -21.26
N SER A 242 -41.22 -7.16 -22.45
CA SER A 242 -40.92 -5.95 -23.22
C SER A 242 -41.33 -4.68 -22.47
N TYR A 243 -42.48 -4.72 -21.78
CA TYR A 243 -42.98 -3.61 -20.98
C TYR A 243 -42.06 -3.30 -19.79
N CYS A 244 -41.61 -4.31 -19.04
CA CYS A 244 -40.69 -4.13 -17.91
C CYS A 244 -39.32 -3.60 -18.32
N LEU A 245 -38.79 -4.04 -19.48
CA LEU A 245 -37.55 -3.50 -20.03
C LEU A 245 -37.66 -2.00 -20.37
N ALA A 246 -38.82 -1.59 -20.91
CA ALA A 246 -39.07 -0.18 -21.22
C ALA A 246 -39.44 0.66 -19.99
N ASN A 247 -39.95 0.04 -18.92
CA ASN A 247 -40.46 0.72 -17.73
C ASN A 247 -39.99 0.02 -16.43
N PRO A 248 -38.69 0.11 -16.07
CA PRO A 248 -38.14 -0.63 -14.94
C PRO A 248 -38.85 -0.35 -13.61
N SER A 249 -39.27 0.90 -13.38
CA SER A 249 -39.97 1.30 -12.15
C SER A 249 -41.40 0.74 -12.03
N GLN A 250 -41.89 0.03 -13.04
CA GLN A 250 -43.20 -0.60 -13.04
C GLN A 250 -43.13 -2.10 -12.77
N CYS A 251 -41.94 -2.65 -12.48
CA CYS A 251 -41.71 -4.07 -12.27
C CYS A 251 -40.72 -4.29 -11.12
N ASN A 252 -41.17 -4.99 -10.08
CA ASN A 252 -40.36 -5.34 -8.92
C ASN A 252 -39.97 -6.82 -9.02
N TYR A 253 -38.70 -7.13 -8.83
CA TYR A 253 -38.17 -8.49 -8.86
C TYR A 253 -37.64 -8.88 -7.48
N CYS A 254 -37.82 -10.15 -7.10
CA CYS A 254 -37.33 -10.67 -5.83
C CYS A 254 -37.01 -12.17 -5.93
N GLY A 255 -36.03 -12.64 -5.17
CA GLY A 255 -35.41 -13.98 -5.30
C GLY A 255 -35.80 -14.99 -4.23
N GLN A 256 -36.48 -14.58 -3.16
CA GLN A 256 -36.90 -15.49 -2.09
C GLN A 256 -38.25 -16.14 -2.38
N LYS A 257 -38.49 -17.29 -1.75
CA LYS A 257 -39.77 -18.00 -1.83
C LYS A 257 -40.91 -17.08 -1.37
N LEU A 258 -41.91 -16.89 -2.25
CA LEU A 258 -43.12 -16.08 -2.06
C LEU A 258 -42.85 -14.59 -1.78
N CYS A 259 -41.68 -14.07 -2.15
CA CYS A 259 -41.27 -12.68 -1.91
C CYS A 259 -42.19 -11.66 -2.59
N ASN A 260 -42.85 -12.03 -3.69
CA ASN A 260 -43.78 -11.17 -4.41
C ASN A 260 -45.20 -11.15 -3.83
N GLY A 261 -45.38 -11.65 -2.60
CA GLY A 261 -46.65 -11.65 -1.88
C GLY A 261 -47.19 -10.25 -1.59
N ALA A 262 -46.32 -9.28 -1.35
CA ALA A 262 -46.73 -7.90 -1.05
C ALA A 262 -47.49 -7.22 -2.22
N PRO A 263 -48.35 -6.22 -1.93
CA PRO A 263 -48.94 -5.37 -2.96
C PRO A 263 -47.87 -4.66 -3.79
N PHE A 264 -48.20 -4.32 -5.04
CA PHE A 264 -47.28 -3.55 -5.89
C PHE A 264 -46.94 -2.19 -5.26
N SER A 265 -45.67 -1.83 -5.29
CA SER A 265 -45.16 -0.52 -4.86
C SER A 265 -44.32 0.08 -5.97
N THR A 266 -44.60 1.33 -6.35
CA THR A 266 -43.76 2.11 -7.27
C THR A 266 -42.43 2.54 -6.63
N ASN A 267 -42.30 2.37 -5.31
CA ASN A 267 -41.13 2.73 -4.51
C ASN A 267 -40.53 1.49 -3.84
N ALA A 268 -40.61 0.32 -4.47
CA ALA A 268 -39.91 -0.86 -3.95
C ALA A 268 -38.41 -0.57 -3.97
N ALA A 269 -37.83 -0.35 -2.79
CA ALA A 269 -36.44 -0.02 -2.65
C ALA A 269 -35.59 -1.27 -2.87
N THR A 270 -34.70 -1.22 -3.86
CA THR A 270 -33.60 -2.18 -3.99
C THR A 270 -32.45 -1.73 -3.11
N LYS A 271 -31.72 -2.68 -2.50
CA LYS A 271 -30.52 -2.35 -1.74
C LYS A 271 -29.43 -1.84 -2.67
N SER A 272 -28.54 -1.01 -2.15
CA SER A 272 -27.33 -0.62 -2.87
C SER A 272 -26.12 -1.32 -2.25
N CYS A 273 -25.34 -2.03 -3.04
CA CYS A 273 -24.17 -2.80 -2.58
C CYS A 273 -22.91 -2.35 -3.33
N TYR A 274 -21.78 -2.36 -2.63
CA TYR A 274 -20.49 -2.12 -3.26
C TYR A 274 -20.13 -3.28 -4.18
N GLN A 275 -19.65 -2.97 -5.38
CA GLN A 275 -19.33 -3.93 -6.43
C GLN A 275 -17.89 -3.79 -6.92
N CYS A 276 -17.19 -4.92 -6.96
CA CYS A 276 -15.84 -5.02 -7.49
C CYS A 276 -15.47 -6.48 -7.74
N GLU A 277 -14.46 -6.70 -8.57
CA GLU A 277 -13.84 -8.01 -8.80
C GLU A 277 -12.32 -7.89 -8.80
N GLY A 278 -11.66 -8.94 -8.30
CA GLY A 278 -10.21 -9.07 -8.22
C GLY A 278 -9.54 -7.90 -7.48
N THR A 279 -8.41 -7.43 -8.01
CA THR A 279 -7.67 -6.29 -7.46
C THR A 279 -8.45 -4.97 -7.54
N GLY A 280 -9.56 -4.92 -8.29
CA GLY A 280 -10.49 -3.80 -8.28
C GLY A 280 -11.14 -3.56 -6.91
N CYS A 281 -11.19 -4.59 -6.05
CA CYS A 281 -11.69 -4.50 -4.69
C CYS A 281 -10.71 -3.85 -3.69
N LEU A 282 -9.44 -3.68 -4.08
CA LEU A 282 -8.42 -2.97 -3.32
C LEU A 282 -8.32 -1.50 -3.71
N LYS A 283 -9.32 -0.93 -4.39
CA LYS A 283 -9.34 0.48 -4.75
C LYS A 283 -10.00 1.30 -3.65
N THR A 284 -9.52 2.54 -3.46
CA THR A 284 -10.13 3.52 -2.55
C THR A 284 -11.53 3.96 -2.98
N SER A 285 -11.90 3.76 -4.25
CA SER A 285 -13.25 3.97 -4.77
C SER A 285 -13.81 2.67 -5.35
N VAL A 286 -14.83 2.11 -4.68
CA VAL A 286 -15.58 0.95 -5.15
C VAL A 286 -16.94 1.42 -5.69
N TYR A 287 -17.36 0.86 -6.83
CA TYR A 287 -18.63 1.24 -7.46
C TYR A 287 -19.80 0.82 -6.58
N LEU A 288 -20.76 1.72 -6.35
CA LEU A 288 -21.99 1.42 -5.63
C LEU A 288 -23.10 1.15 -6.65
N ALA A 289 -23.70 -0.03 -6.60
CA ALA A 289 -24.73 -0.46 -7.54
C ALA A 289 -26.05 -0.75 -6.82
N SER A 290 -27.17 -0.37 -7.43
CA SER A 290 -28.49 -0.83 -6.99
C SER A 290 -28.69 -2.29 -7.41
N CYS A 291 -29.06 -3.14 -6.46
CA CYS A 291 -29.23 -4.56 -6.70
C CYS A 291 -30.44 -4.86 -7.60
N PRO A 292 -30.36 -5.91 -8.44
CA PRO A 292 -31.46 -6.29 -9.31
C PRO A 292 -32.73 -6.73 -8.57
N LEU A 293 -32.60 -7.34 -7.40
CA LEU A 293 -33.71 -7.86 -6.61
C LEU A 293 -33.96 -7.00 -5.37
N THR A 294 -35.22 -6.86 -4.97
CA THR A 294 -35.61 -6.05 -3.80
C THR A 294 -35.20 -6.69 -2.47
N ASP A 295 -35.00 -8.00 -2.46
CA ASP A 295 -34.60 -8.82 -1.32
C ASP A 295 -33.14 -9.31 -1.43
N ASP A 296 -32.35 -8.76 -2.34
CA ASP A 296 -30.92 -9.05 -2.44
C ASP A 296 -30.20 -8.73 -1.12
N GLU A 297 -29.18 -9.51 -0.79
CA GLU A 297 -28.19 -9.21 0.26
C GLU A 297 -26.89 -8.73 -0.40
N CYS A 298 -26.12 -7.92 0.32
CA CYS A 298 -24.79 -7.55 -0.14
C CYS A 298 -23.80 -8.64 0.31
N PHE A 299 -22.86 -9.02 -0.56
CA PHE A 299 -21.80 -9.96 -0.22
C PHE A 299 -20.40 -9.34 -0.30
N SER A 300 -19.47 -9.89 0.47
CA SER A 300 -18.02 -9.69 0.34
C SER A 300 -17.32 -11.04 0.37
N MET A 301 -16.52 -11.35 -0.64
CA MET A 301 -15.62 -12.49 -0.69
C MET A 301 -14.17 -12.03 -0.52
N PHE A 302 -13.37 -12.84 0.14
CA PHE A 302 -11.98 -12.56 0.46
C PHE A 302 -11.05 -13.66 -0.07
N ASP A 303 -9.88 -13.26 -0.54
CA ASP A 303 -8.73 -14.13 -0.79
C ASP A 303 -7.65 -13.75 0.25
N GLY A 304 -7.38 -14.64 1.20
CA GLY A 304 -6.72 -14.25 2.44
C GLY A 304 -7.51 -13.12 3.13
N PHE A 305 -6.83 -12.04 3.52
CA PHE A 305 -7.46 -10.84 4.10
C PHE A 305 -7.89 -9.79 3.05
N ASN A 306 -7.54 -10.00 1.78
CA ASN A 306 -7.86 -9.07 0.71
C ASN A 306 -9.26 -9.34 0.16
N PRO A 307 -10.11 -8.32 0.01
CA PRO A 307 -11.38 -8.49 -0.69
C PRO A 307 -11.12 -8.87 -2.15
N SER A 308 -11.75 -9.95 -2.61
CA SER A 308 -11.61 -10.48 -3.97
C SER A 308 -12.85 -10.22 -4.83
N ARG A 309 -14.03 -10.11 -4.20
CA ARG A 309 -15.28 -9.78 -4.90
C ARG A 309 -16.30 -9.18 -3.95
N ARG A 310 -17.07 -8.20 -4.41
CA ARG A 310 -18.22 -7.64 -3.68
C ARG A 310 -19.39 -7.47 -4.65
N GLY A 311 -20.61 -7.60 -4.18
CA GLY A 311 -21.80 -7.37 -5.01
C GLY A 311 -23.11 -7.76 -4.35
N CYS A 312 -24.12 -8.02 -5.18
CA CYS A 312 -25.46 -8.44 -4.75
C CYS A 312 -25.59 -9.97 -4.80
N SER A 313 -26.31 -10.59 -3.87
CA SER A 313 -26.47 -12.05 -3.79
C SER A 313 -26.99 -12.69 -5.09
N SER A 314 -27.85 -11.99 -5.85
CA SER A 314 -28.36 -12.44 -7.15
C SER A 314 -27.32 -12.54 -8.26
N GLU A 315 -26.13 -11.97 -8.06
CA GLU A 315 -24.99 -12.03 -9.00
C GLU A 315 -24.07 -13.22 -8.73
N MET A 316 -24.34 -13.97 -7.66
CA MET A 316 -23.64 -15.21 -7.32
C MET A 316 -24.35 -16.40 -7.98
N SER A 317 -23.57 -17.37 -8.45
CA SER A 317 -24.15 -18.66 -8.82
C SER A 317 -24.69 -19.37 -7.57
N ARG A 318 -25.58 -20.34 -7.77
CA ARG A 318 -26.10 -21.14 -6.66
C ARG A 318 -25.00 -21.89 -5.90
N GLU A 319 -23.96 -22.32 -6.60
CA GLU A 319 -22.76 -22.94 -6.02
C GLU A 319 -21.97 -21.96 -5.16
N GLN A 320 -21.79 -20.72 -5.64
CA GLN A 320 -21.12 -19.66 -4.90
C GLN A 320 -21.90 -19.28 -3.64
N LEU A 321 -23.22 -19.13 -3.74
CA LEU A 321 -24.06 -18.80 -2.60
C LEU A 321 -24.05 -19.92 -1.55
N ALA A 322 -24.10 -21.19 -1.96
CA ALA A 322 -24.03 -22.34 -1.06
C ALA A 322 -22.65 -22.52 -0.39
N SER A 323 -21.58 -22.02 -1.02
CA SER A 323 -20.22 -22.05 -0.47
C SER A 323 -19.82 -20.75 0.23
N CYS A 324 -20.71 -19.75 0.29
CA CYS A 324 -20.47 -18.50 0.97
C CYS A 324 -20.55 -18.69 2.49
N ILE A 325 -19.40 -18.92 3.12
CA ILE A 325 -19.25 -19.17 4.55
C ILE A 325 -18.19 -18.23 5.10
N ALA A 326 -18.42 -17.68 6.29
CA ALA A 326 -17.46 -16.80 6.96
C ALA A 326 -16.25 -17.61 7.48
N PRO A 327 -15.04 -17.02 7.51
CA PRO A 327 -14.73 -15.61 7.21
C PRO A 327 -14.51 -15.27 5.73
N GLU A 328 -14.37 -16.26 4.84
CA GLU A 328 -13.99 -16.07 3.43
C GLU A 328 -15.09 -15.44 2.59
N CYS A 329 -16.34 -15.57 3.01
CA CYS A 329 -17.49 -14.91 2.41
C CYS A 329 -18.50 -14.47 3.48
N VAL A 330 -18.98 -13.24 3.39
CA VAL A 330 -19.96 -12.67 4.32
C VAL A 330 -21.11 -12.04 3.55
N LEU A 331 -22.34 -12.34 3.97
CA LEU A 331 -23.58 -11.72 3.51
C LEU A 331 -24.08 -10.73 4.57
N CYS A 332 -24.66 -9.62 4.14
CA CYS A 332 -25.27 -8.64 5.02
C CYS A 332 -26.53 -8.03 4.40
N GLY A 333 -27.53 -7.78 5.25
CA GLY A 333 -28.88 -7.42 4.85
C GLY A 333 -29.15 -5.93 4.66
N GLU A 334 -28.24 -5.04 5.05
CA GLU A 334 -28.42 -3.59 4.95
C GLU A 334 -27.86 -3.04 3.62
N SER A 335 -28.22 -1.82 3.23
CA SER A 335 -27.54 -1.16 2.09
C SER A 335 -26.13 -0.74 2.50
N GLU A 336 -25.18 -0.80 1.57
CA GLU A 336 -23.79 -0.34 1.73
C GLU A 336 -23.02 -1.08 2.84
N CYS A 337 -23.54 -2.22 3.33
CA CYS A 337 -22.95 -2.94 4.46
C CYS A 337 -21.71 -3.74 4.08
N ASN A 338 -21.50 -4.05 2.80
CA ASN A 338 -20.43 -4.90 2.32
C ASN A 338 -19.13 -4.13 2.04
N LEU A 339 -18.81 -3.06 2.78
CA LEU A 339 -17.51 -2.37 2.73
C LEU A 339 -16.77 -2.50 4.07
N HIS A 340 -16.68 -3.73 4.57
CA HIS A 340 -15.90 -4.08 5.75
C HIS A 340 -14.69 -4.94 5.36
N SER A 341 -13.75 -5.12 6.30
CA SER A 341 -12.65 -6.06 6.16
C SER A 341 -13.12 -7.48 6.50
N ARG A 342 -12.22 -8.46 6.46
CA ARG A 342 -12.53 -9.80 6.96
C ARG A 342 -12.77 -9.70 8.48
N VAL A 343 -13.75 -10.43 9.01
CA VAL A 343 -14.20 -10.29 10.43
C VAL A 343 -13.12 -10.55 11.48
N ASP A 344 -12.07 -11.28 11.11
CA ASP A 344 -10.89 -11.61 11.92
C ASP A 344 -9.67 -10.72 11.60
N HIS A 345 -9.78 -9.76 10.68
CA HIS A 345 -8.78 -8.71 10.45
C HIS A 345 -8.80 -7.71 11.61
N ARG A 346 -8.15 -8.06 12.73
CA ARG A 346 -8.22 -7.31 13.97
C ARG A 346 -6.85 -6.95 14.56
N CYS A 347 -6.60 -5.66 14.73
CA CYS A 347 -5.33 -5.13 15.22
C CYS A 347 -5.49 -4.32 16.51
N GLY A 348 -4.40 -4.21 17.27
CA GLY A 348 -4.31 -3.31 18.41
C GLY A 348 -4.21 -1.86 17.94
N TYR A 349 -4.97 -0.96 18.57
CA TYR A 349 -5.07 0.43 18.16
C TYR A 349 -4.78 1.38 19.34
N CYS A 350 -3.73 2.19 19.24
CA CYS A 350 -3.42 3.25 20.21
C CYS A 350 -2.43 4.28 19.66
N THR A 351 -2.35 5.43 20.34
CA THR A 351 -1.29 6.43 20.11
C THR A 351 -0.83 7.03 21.44
N THR A 352 0.48 7.23 21.59
CA THR A 352 1.07 7.90 22.77
C THR A 352 0.65 9.35 22.94
N LEU A 353 0.06 9.98 21.93
CA LEU A 353 -0.56 11.31 22.07
C LEU A 353 -1.81 11.27 22.95
N LYS A 354 -2.52 10.13 22.99
CA LYS A 354 -3.74 9.94 23.78
C LYS A 354 -3.49 9.09 25.03
N ASP A 355 -2.61 8.11 24.93
CA ASP A 355 -2.32 7.18 26.00
C ASP A 355 -0.82 6.83 26.05
N SER A 356 -0.14 7.28 27.11
CA SER A 356 1.28 7.01 27.33
C SER A 356 1.61 5.51 27.46
N PHE A 357 0.64 4.66 27.83
CA PHE A 357 0.84 3.21 27.92
C PHE A 357 0.94 2.53 26.55
N CYS A 358 0.63 3.24 25.45
CA CYS A 358 0.74 2.69 24.08
C CYS A 358 2.17 2.21 23.70
N ILE A 359 3.22 2.71 24.37
CA ILE A 359 4.59 2.20 24.20
C ILE A 359 4.69 0.72 24.59
N ALA A 360 4.14 0.37 25.74
CA ALA A 360 4.17 -0.97 26.31
C ALA A 360 2.82 -1.24 26.99
N PRO A 361 1.77 -1.57 26.20
CA PRO A 361 0.45 -1.82 26.75
C PRO A 361 0.52 -3.00 27.74
N ALA A 362 -0.19 -2.88 28.87
CA ALA A 362 -0.36 -4.03 29.74
C ALA A 362 -1.26 -5.08 29.05
N THR A 363 -1.11 -6.35 29.45
CA THR A 363 -1.90 -7.43 28.88
C THR A 363 -3.40 -7.15 29.02
N GLY A 364 -4.11 -7.11 27.89
CA GLY A 364 -5.56 -6.85 27.85
C GLY A 364 -5.97 -5.38 27.84
N GLU A 365 -5.03 -4.44 27.97
CA GLU A 365 -5.32 -3.00 27.96
C GLU A 365 -5.24 -2.36 26.55
N LEU A 366 -4.72 -3.08 25.55
CA LEU A 366 -4.67 -2.60 24.16
C LEU A 366 -6.03 -2.80 23.48
N PRO A 367 -6.73 -1.73 23.04
CA PRO A 367 -8.00 -1.87 22.32
C PRO A 367 -7.80 -2.62 21.00
N VAL A 368 -8.59 -3.67 20.77
CA VAL A 368 -8.53 -4.50 19.55
C VAL A 368 -9.76 -4.24 18.69
N VAL A 369 -9.55 -3.62 17.54
CA VAL A 369 -10.62 -3.19 16.62
C VAL A 369 -10.59 -4.01 15.34
N GLU A 370 -11.75 -4.19 14.71
CA GLU A 370 -11.82 -4.67 13.32
C GLU A 370 -11.27 -3.59 12.40
N CYS A 371 -10.43 -4.01 11.46
CA CYS A 371 -9.75 -3.11 10.56
C CYS A 371 -10.69 -2.59 9.47
N PRO A 372 -10.41 -1.40 8.92
CA PRO A 372 -11.09 -0.93 7.71
C PRO A 372 -10.86 -1.89 6.55
N ALA A 373 -11.77 -1.89 5.58
CA ALA A 373 -11.60 -2.64 4.34
C ALA A 373 -10.25 -2.25 3.68
N PRO A 374 -9.37 -3.21 3.35
CA PRO A 374 -8.10 -2.91 2.70
C PRO A 374 -8.29 -2.28 1.32
N THR A 375 -7.51 -1.23 1.07
CA THR A 375 -7.33 -0.53 -0.22
C THR A 375 -5.89 -0.67 -0.74
N THR A 376 -5.15 -1.61 -0.16
CA THR A 376 -3.85 -2.09 -0.60
C THR A 376 -3.76 -3.56 -0.25
N ASP A 377 -2.81 -4.26 -0.85
CA ASP A 377 -2.57 -5.66 -0.57
C ASP A 377 -2.07 -5.85 0.87
N VAL A 378 -2.80 -6.63 1.65
CA VAL A 378 -2.47 -6.96 3.04
C VAL A 378 -2.19 -8.46 3.22
N SER A 379 -1.70 -9.15 2.20
CA SER A 379 -1.37 -10.59 2.31
C SER A 379 -0.25 -10.85 3.31
N ASP A 380 0.80 -10.00 3.27
CA ASP A 380 2.02 -10.24 4.05
C ASP A 380 1.91 -9.76 5.50
N ALA A 381 1.16 -8.69 5.74
CA ALA A 381 0.95 -8.12 7.06
C ALA A 381 -0.35 -7.33 7.14
N GLN A 382 -0.96 -7.36 8.32
CA GLN A 382 -2.26 -6.75 8.58
C GLN A 382 -2.19 -5.65 9.65
N CYS A 383 -1.21 -5.71 10.56
CA CYS A 383 -1.07 -4.73 11.62
C CYS A 383 0.31 -4.07 11.59
N TYR A 384 0.39 -2.84 12.09
CA TYR A 384 1.64 -2.11 12.26
C TYR A 384 1.80 -1.54 13.68
N VAL A 385 3.06 -1.29 14.04
CA VAL A 385 3.48 -0.37 15.08
C VAL A 385 4.57 0.54 14.52
N LYS A 386 4.44 1.86 14.67
CA LYS A 386 5.40 2.84 14.12
C LYS A 386 5.71 3.98 15.07
N ILE A 387 6.85 4.63 14.85
CA ILE A 387 7.32 5.81 15.58
C ILE A 387 7.22 7.04 14.67
N VAL A 388 6.26 7.91 14.96
CA VAL A 388 6.02 9.17 14.24
C VAL A 388 6.74 10.32 14.92
N GLY A 389 7.39 11.17 14.12
CA GLY A 389 8.11 12.36 14.62
C GLY A 389 9.26 12.04 15.58
N GLY A 390 9.71 10.78 15.63
CA GLY A 390 10.80 10.31 16.50
C GLY A 390 10.42 10.08 17.97
N SER A 391 9.16 10.30 18.38
CA SER A 391 8.76 10.16 19.79
C SER A 391 7.36 9.63 20.03
N VAL A 392 6.52 9.56 19.00
CA VAL A 392 5.12 9.12 19.12
C VAL A 392 5.01 7.68 18.66
N THR A 393 4.67 6.75 19.55
CA THR A 393 4.30 5.38 19.15
C THR A 393 2.84 5.34 18.72
N GLU A 394 2.58 4.76 17.55
CA GLU A 394 1.25 4.48 17.00
C GLU A 394 1.13 3.01 16.64
N ARG A 395 -0.03 2.42 16.92
CA ARG A 395 -0.41 1.04 16.58
C ARG A 395 -1.72 1.06 15.81
N GLY A 396 -1.82 0.29 14.74
CA GLY A 396 -3.02 0.25 13.93
C GLY A 396 -3.04 -0.86 12.88
N CYS A 397 -4.05 -0.79 12.02
CA CYS A 397 -4.27 -1.69 10.90
C CYS A 397 -3.57 -1.18 9.64
N ILE A 398 -3.08 -2.08 8.81
CA ILE A 398 -2.67 -1.77 7.44
C ILE A 398 -3.93 -1.87 6.59
N SER A 399 -4.36 -0.75 6.03
CA SER A 399 -5.55 -0.66 5.17
C SER A 399 -5.29 0.15 3.91
N SER A 400 -4.17 0.87 3.84
CA SER A 400 -3.74 1.67 2.70
C SER A 400 -2.21 1.78 2.70
N ASP A 401 -1.63 2.14 1.55
CA ASP A 401 -0.18 2.41 1.46
C ASP A 401 0.29 3.52 2.42
N SER A 402 -0.62 4.42 2.80
CA SER A 402 -0.33 5.51 3.74
C SER A 402 -0.09 5.03 5.18
N ASP A 403 -0.64 3.88 5.56
CA ASP A 403 -0.44 3.31 6.90
C ASP A 403 1.03 2.93 7.13
N LEU A 404 1.70 2.50 6.06
CA LEU A 404 3.12 2.15 6.03
C LEU A 404 4.03 3.34 5.67
N ALA A 405 3.49 4.54 5.47
CA ALA A 405 4.30 5.72 5.22
C ALA A 405 5.22 6.01 6.42
N GLY A 406 6.52 6.15 6.15
CA GLY A 406 7.55 6.33 7.18
C GLY A 406 8.11 5.02 7.76
N CYS A 407 7.57 3.87 7.36
CA CYS A 407 8.21 2.57 7.59
C CYS A 407 9.38 2.42 6.61
N THR A 408 10.59 2.71 7.08
CA THR A 408 11.82 2.49 6.31
C THR A 408 12.09 1.00 6.15
N ALA A 409 12.71 0.59 5.04
CA ALA A 409 13.01 -0.82 4.74
C ALA A 409 13.91 -1.50 5.79
N ASP A 410 14.62 -0.72 6.60
CA ASP A 410 15.45 -1.21 7.71
C ASP A 410 14.64 -1.59 8.96
N GLY A 411 13.32 -1.40 8.97
CA GLY A 411 12.43 -1.73 10.10
C GLY A 411 12.66 -0.86 11.34
N ARG A 412 13.41 0.23 11.21
CA ARG A 412 13.89 1.01 12.35
C ARG A 412 12.77 1.79 13.04
N ASN A 413 11.92 2.45 12.26
CA ASN A 413 10.81 3.27 12.78
C ASN A 413 9.46 2.55 12.77
N CYS A 414 9.40 1.31 12.29
CA CYS A 414 8.14 0.61 12.09
C CYS A 414 8.35 -0.90 12.04
N ALA A 415 7.43 -1.65 12.63
CA ALA A 415 7.31 -3.09 12.48
C ALA A 415 5.87 -3.44 12.08
N THR A 416 5.74 -4.48 11.26
CA THR A 416 4.47 -5.06 10.87
C THR A 416 4.39 -6.50 11.38
N CYS A 417 3.18 -7.04 11.45
CA CYS A 417 2.97 -8.43 11.83
C CYS A 417 1.78 -9.03 11.09
N ASN A 418 1.76 -10.36 11.06
CA ASN A 418 0.80 -11.13 10.29
C ASN A 418 -0.14 -11.89 11.25
N ILE A 419 -1.43 -11.62 11.14
CA ILE A 419 -2.48 -12.17 12.00
C ILE A 419 -2.60 -13.71 11.84
N GLU A 420 -2.35 -14.27 10.67
CA GLU A 420 -2.40 -15.73 10.46
C GLU A 420 -1.35 -16.47 11.30
N ASN A 421 -0.18 -15.86 11.51
CA ASN A 421 0.91 -16.45 12.29
C ASN A 421 0.88 -16.04 13.76
N ASP A 422 0.56 -14.77 14.03
CA ASP A 422 0.77 -14.13 15.34
C ASP A 422 -0.55 -13.86 16.10
N GLY A 423 -1.69 -14.08 15.45
CA GLY A 423 -3.02 -13.85 16.01
C GLY A 423 -3.47 -12.39 16.01
N ALA A 424 -4.71 -12.17 16.48
CA ALA A 424 -5.27 -10.82 16.59
C ALA A 424 -4.44 -9.94 17.53
N ALA A 425 -4.30 -8.66 17.19
CA ALA A 425 -3.45 -7.71 17.91
C ALA A 425 -1.98 -8.15 18.07
N CYS A 426 -1.43 -8.84 17.05
CA CYS A 426 -0.02 -9.20 16.96
C CYS A 426 0.94 -8.00 17.16
N ASN A 427 0.46 -6.79 16.86
CA ASN A 427 1.18 -5.54 17.06
C ASN A 427 1.11 -5.05 18.51
N GLY A 428 0.95 -5.90 19.52
CA GLY A 428 0.87 -5.52 20.93
C GLY A 428 2.21 -5.44 21.66
N GLY A 429 3.27 -6.09 21.14
CA GLY A 429 4.58 -6.15 21.78
C GLY A 429 5.32 -4.81 21.86
N LEU A 430 6.30 -4.70 22.76
CA LEU A 430 7.17 -3.52 22.86
C LEU A 430 7.91 -3.28 21.54
N PHE A 431 7.87 -2.04 21.04
CA PHE A 431 8.57 -1.64 19.82
C PHE A 431 9.42 -0.36 19.99
N PRO A 432 10.66 -0.36 19.48
CA PRO A 432 11.45 -1.56 19.16
C PRO A 432 11.69 -2.39 20.44
N ALA A 433 12.04 -3.67 20.30
CA ALA A 433 12.19 -4.57 21.46
C ALA A 433 13.28 -4.12 22.45
N ASP A 434 14.26 -3.37 21.97
CA ASP A 434 15.39 -2.81 22.71
C ASP A 434 15.22 -1.31 23.06
N ARG A 435 13.98 -0.81 23.07
CA ARG A 435 13.66 0.60 23.35
C ARG A 435 14.34 1.10 24.64
N ARG A 436 15.07 2.22 24.54
CA ARG A 436 15.84 2.80 25.66
C ARG A 436 15.00 3.00 26.91
N ARG A 437 15.56 2.57 28.06
CA ARG A 437 15.01 2.82 29.38
C ARG A 437 15.88 3.81 30.16
N CYS A 438 15.27 4.78 30.80
CA CYS A 438 15.97 5.71 31.68
C CYS A 438 15.28 5.78 33.04
N THR A 439 16.02 6.26 34.04
CA THR A 439 15.39 6.72 35.27
C THR A 439 14.70 8.05 34.98
N VAL A 440 13.38 8.13 35.18
CA VAL A 440 12.57 9.35 34.99
C VAL A 440 11.98 9.75 36.34
N GLY A 441 12.36 10.93 36.84
CA GLY A 441 12.09 11.30 38.23
C GLY A 441 12.73 10.29 39.19
N THR A 442 11.89 9.53 39.91
CA THR A 442 12.29 8.44 40.80
C THR A 442 12.02 7.05 40.23
N VAL A 443 11.39 6.95 39.06
CA VAL A 443 10.99 5.68 38.44
C VAL A 443 12.13 5.14 37.59
N ALA A 444 12.64 3.95 37.95
CA ALA A 444 13.59 3.20 37.13
C ALA A 444 12.86 2.45 36.01
N ASN A 445 13.57 2.13 34.93
CA ASN A 445 13.08 1.35 33.78
C ASN A 445 11.95 1.99 32.98
N ALA A 446 11.78 3.31 33.03
CA ALA A 446 10.78 4.00 32.22
C ALA A 446 11.25 4.07 30.75
N PHE A 447 10.40 3.65 29.81
CA PHE A 447 10.70 3.72 28.38
C PHE A 447 10.71 5.16 27.88
N CYS A 448 11.73 5.51 27.11
CA CYS A 448 11.81 6.84 26.49
C CYS A 448 10.85 6.98 25.31
N PRO A 449 10.24 8.16 25.11
CA PRO A 449 9.42 8.45 23.93
C PRO A 449 10.19 8.23 22.63
N ASN A 450 11.42 8.73 22.53
CA ASN A 450 12.33 8.35 21.45
C ASN A 450 13.05 7.02 21.79
N PRO A 451 12.99 5.98 20.93
CA PRO A 451 13.67 4.72 21.23
C PRO A 451 15.19 4.78 21.32
N TRP A 452 15.82 5.74 20.65
CA TRP A 452 17.27 5.91 20.58
C TRP A 452 17.78 7.06 21.44
N ASP A 453 16.99 7.47 22.41
CA ASP A 453 17.28 8.65 23.22
C ASP A 453 18.49 8.48 24.15
N ASP A 454 19.05 9.58 24.66
CA ASP A 454 20.01 9.55 25.77
C ASP A 454 19.27 9.74 27.11
N CYS A 455 19.77 9.09 28.16
CA CYS A 455 19.34 9.39 29.51
C CYS A 455 20.03 10.67 30.01
N VAL A 456 19.28 11.51 30.72
CA VAL A 456 19.73 12.82 31.19
C VAL A 456 19.66 12.88 32.71
N GLN A 457 20.68 13.47 33.31
CA GLN A 457 20.62 14.04 34.65
C GLN A 457 21.01 15.52 34.56
N LEU A 458 20.18 16.43 35.05
CA LEU A 458 20.51 17.86 35.09
C LEU A 458 20.27 18.46 36.48
N LEU A 459 21.09 19.45 36.85
CA LEU A 459 21.00 20.20 38.10
C LEU A 459 20.75 21.68 37.80
N GLN A 460 19.51 22.12 37.97
CA GLN A 460 19.09 23.50 37.73
C GLN A 460 18.50 24.08 39.03
N SER A 461 19.01 25.23 39.47
CA SER A 461 18.55 25.92 40.69
C SER A 461 18.52 25.05 41.96
N GLY A 462 19.43 24.07 42.07
CA GLY A 462 19.49 23.13 43.20
C GLY A 462 18.57 21.92 43.08
N THR A 463 17.69 21.87 42.07
CA THR A 463 16.82 20.73 41.80
C THR A 463 17.47 19.79 40.78
N ARG A 464 17.54 18.50 41.13
CA ARG A 464 17.97 17.44 40.20
C ARG A 464 16.77 16.89 39.42
N LYS A 465 16.90 16.80 38.10
CA LYS A 465 15.92 16.14 37.23
C LYS A 465 16.59 15.00 36.47
N ARG A 466 15.92 13.85 36.44
CA ARG A 466 16.28 12.67 35.64
C ARG A 466 15.19 12.45 34.61
N THR A 467 15.56 12.34 33.34
CA THR A 467 14.60 12.18 32.24
C THR A 467 15.30 11.65 30.98
N CYS A 468 14.57 11.44 29.90
CA CYS A 468 15.13 11.17 28.59
C CYS A 468 15.39 12.50 27.85
N ARG A 469 16.40 12.55 26.97
CA ARG A 469 16.82 13.79 26.30
C ARG A 469 15.73 14.39 25.41
N SER A 470 14.93 13.56 24.74
CA SER A 470 13.75 13.98 23.97
C SER A 470 12.64 14.57 24.84
N SER A 471 12.63 14.27 26.14
CA SER A 471 11.64 14.77 27.11
C SER A 471 12.06 16.08 27.80
N LEU A 472 13.20 16.66 27.42
CA LEU A 472 13.62 17.97 27.91
C LEU A 472 12.79 19.09 27.27
N THR A 473 12.34 20.04 28.09
CA THR A 473 11.69 21.25 27.58
C THR A 473 12.69 22.11 26.79
N GLU A 474 12.19 23.03 25.96
CA GLU A 474 13.05 23.97 25.23
C GLU A 474 13.97 24.78 26.17
N SER A 475 13.44 25.19 27.33
CA SER A 475 14.21 25.90 28.34
C SER A 475 15.30 25.03 28.97
N GLU A 476 15.02 23.75 29.20
CA GLU A 476 15.99 22.80 29.74
C GLU A 476 17.08 22.46 28.71
N ARG A 477 16.71 22.30 27.44
CA ARG A 477 17.67 22.12 26.34
C ARG A 477 18.60 23.33 26.22
N THR A 478 18.05 24.54 26.27
CA THR A 478 18.83 25.78 26.29
C THR A 478 19.73 25.87 27.53
N PHE A 479 19.21 25.51 28.70
CA PHE A 479 19.99 25.47 29.94
C PHE A 479 21.18 24.52 29.83
N CYS A 480 20.97 23.29 29.36
CA CYS A 480 22.06 22.31 29.19
C CYS A 480 23.07 22.72 28.13
N THR A 481 22.63 23.41 27.07
CA THR A 481 23.53 23.96 26.05
C THR A 481 24.45 25.04 26.65
N ASN A 482 23.90 25.89 27.50
CA ASN A 482 24.65 26.98 28.15
C ASN A 482 25.44 26.53 29.38
N ASN A 483 25.08 25.39 29.99
CA ASN A 483 25.64 24.89 31.25
C ASN A 483 25.97 23.41 31.13
N THR A 484 26.95 23.09 30.29
CA THR A 484 27.43 21.72 30.05
C THR A 484 27.89 21.00 31.32
N ASN A 485 28.45 21.73 32.29
CA ASN A 485 28.82 21.22 33.61
C ASN A 485 27.64 21.09 34.60
N ARG A 486 26.40 21.22 34.12
CA ARG A 486 25.16 21.04 34.90
C ARG A 486 24.23 19.98 34.30
N CYS A 487 24.62 19.37 33.18
CA CYS A 487 23.86 18.31 32.53
C CYS A 487 24.78 17.15 32.16
N HIS A 488 24.34 15.94 32.45
CA HIS A 488 25.01 14.71 32.09
C HIS A 488 24.10 13.89 31.17
N PHE A 489 24.68 13.43 30.07
CA PHE A 489 24.02 12.58 29.07
C PHE A 489 24.75 11.24 29.01
N CYS A 490 24.00 10.15 28.92
CA CYS A 490 24.56 8.81 28.82
C CYS A 490 23.61 7.90 28.03
N SER A 491 24.15 6.86 27.39
CA SER A 491 23.44 6.12 26.34
C SER A 491 23.21 4.63 26.64
N SER A 492 23.19 4.24 27.91
CA SER A 492 22.82 2.88 28.34
C SER A 492 21.60 2.88 29.27
N ASP A 493 20.93 1.73 29.39
CA ASP A 493 19.71 1.63 30.20
C ASP A 493 19.96 2.08 31.66
N ASN A 494 19.15 3.02 32.13
CA ASN A 494 19.21 3.60 33.47
C ASN A 494 20.59 4.15 33.89
N CYS A 495 21.44 4.54 32.93
CA CYS A 495 22.77 5.07 33.23
C CYS A 495 22.73 6.39 34.03
N ASN A 496 21.61 7.11 34.01
CA ASN A 496 21.38 8.33 34.77
C ASN A 496 20.91 8.09 36.22
N SER A 497 20.91 6.84 36.69
CA SER A 497 20.49 6.46 38.05
C SER A 497 21.48 6.90 39.12
N ALA A 498 22.78 6.83 38.85
CA ALA A 498 23.82 7.31 39.75
C ALA A 498 23.84 8.85 39.78
N GLU A 499 24.06 9.44 40.96
CA GLU A 499 24.19 10.89 41.08
C GLU A 499 25.53 11.37 40.51
N VAL A 500 25.46 12.36 39.62
CA VAL A 500 26.62 13.04 39.07
C VAL A 500 26.94 14.23 39.96
N ASP A 501 28.19 14.31 40.42
CA ASP A 501 28.69 15.54 41.02
C ASP A 501 28.99 16.55 39.92
N PHE A 502 28.20 17.63 39.92
CA PHE A 502 28.36 18.71 38.96
C PHE A 502 29.39 19.75 39.40
N ASN A 503 30.00 19.63 40.59
CA ASN A 503 30.93 20.59 41.18
C ASN A 503 32.31 20.67 40.50
N TYR A 504 32.31 20.98 39.20
CA TYR A 504 33.50 21.23 38.40
C TYR A 504 33.22 22.33 37.37
N LEU A 505 34.28 22.94 36.86
CA LEU A 505 34.28 23.81 35.69
C LEU A 505 34.87 23.05 34.51
N GLU A 506 34.35 23.27 33.30
CA GLU A 506 35.04 22.89 32.08
C GLU A 506 35.97 24.03 31.66
N CYS A 507 37.27 23.78 31.59
CA CYS A 507 38.27 24.76 31.17
C CYS A 507 38.87 24.34 29.84
N LEU A 508 38.99 25.27 28.89
CA LEU A 508 39.67 25.01 27.62
C LEU A 508 41.13 24.63 27.94
N SER A 509 41.57 23.47 27.47
CA SER A 509 42.91 22.93 27.71
C SER A 509 43.69 22.87 26.40
N CYS A 510 44.71 23.71 26.25
CA CYS A 510 45.51 23.80 25.03
C CYS A 510 46.86 24.50 25.28
N ASP A 511 47.79 24.34 24.33
CA ASP A 511 49.09 25.01 24.31
C ASP A 511 49.38 25.52 22.89
N SER A 512 49.69 26.81 22.73
CA SER A 512 49.98 27.40 21.40
C SER A 512 51.35 27.07 20.83
N SER A 513 52.23 26.42 21.60
CA SER A 513 53.45 25.80 21.06
C SER A 513 53.16 24.56 20.21
N THR A 514 52.03 23.89 20.47
CA THR A 514 51.60 22.69 19.72
C THR A 514 50.42 22.98 18.79
N ASP A 515 49.49 23.83 19.22
CA ASP A 515 48.33 24.26 18.43
C ASP A 515 48.13 25.78 18.55
N VAL A 516 48.61 26.51 17.54
CA VAL A 516 48.56 27.98 17.48
C VAL A 516 47.15 28.54 17.73
N ARG A 517 46.08 27.79 17.46
CA ARG A 517 44.69 28.21 17.73
C ARG A 517 44.43 28.48 19.20
N CYS A 518 45.19 27.88 20.11
CA CYS A 518 45.11 28.19 21.54
C CYS A 518 45.35 29.68 21.85
N ALA A 519 46.16 30.33 21.01
CA ALA A 519 46.41 31.76 21.03
C ALA A 519 45.55 32.53 20.01
N THR A 520 45.43 32.02 18.78
CA THR A 520 44.85 32.78 17.65
C THR A 520 43.34 32.68 17.53
N ASN A 521 42.74 31.54 17.89
CA ASN A 521 41.31 31.28 17.82
C ASN A 521 40.86 30.25 18.86
N PRO A 522 40.94 30.59 20.16
CA PRO A 522 40.61 29.66 21.24
C PRO A 522 39.14 29.21 21.23
N ALA A 523 38.24 30.02 20.65
CA ALA A 523 36.82 29.68 20.53
C ALA A 523 36.55 28.51 19.55
N ALA A 524 37.48 28.21 18.64
CA ALA A 524 37.37 27.09 17.70
C ALA A 524 37.81 25.74 18.29
N LEU A 525 38.34 25.72 19.51
CA LEU A 525 38.82 24.51 20.16
C LEU A 525 37.75 23.90 21.08
N SER A 526 37.66 22.57 21.09
CA SER A 526 36.64 21.81 21.83
C SER A 526 37.19 20.90 22.93
N THR A 527 38.48 21.01 23.25
CA THR A 527 39.13 20.19 24.28
C THR A 527 39.00 20.84 25.65
N PHE A 528 38.17 20.27 26.51
CA PHE A 528 37.93 20.78 27.86
C PHE A 528 38.37 19.78 28.92
N GLU A 529 38.92 20.31 30.02
CA GLU A 529 39.31 19.55 31.21
C GLU A 529 38.42 19.95 32.40
N LYS A 530 38.12 18.99 33.29
CA LYS A 530 37.35 19.25 34.51
C LYS A 530 38.25 19.82 35.59
N CYS A 531 38.01 21.07 35.99
CA CYS A 531 38.87 21.82 36.90
C CYS A 531 38.08 22.46 38.05
N ALA A 532 38.76 22.78 39.15
CA ALA A 532 38.22 23.66 40.18
C ALA A 532 38.28 25.15 39.78
N SER A 533 39.27 25.55 38.97
CA SER A 533 39.43 26.89 38.42
C SER A 533 40.18 26.84 37.10
N CYS A 534 39.78 27.67 36.13
CA CYS A 534 40.43 27.80 34.84
C CYS A 534 41.54 28.86 34.89
N ALA A 535 42.56 28.68 34.07
CA ALA A 535 43.62 29.66 33.87
C ALA A 535 44.01 29.80 32.39
N THR A 536 44.49 30.99 32.05
CA THR A 536 45.21 31.29 30.81
C THR A 536 46.52 31.99 31.18
N ALA A 537 47.64 31.46 30.72
CA ALA A 537 48.97 31.96 31.03
C ALA A 537 49.80 32.15 29.77
N LEU A 538 50.70 33.13 29.82
CA LEU A 538 51.83 33.24 28.90
C LEU A 538 53.02 32.47 29.48
N VAL A 539 53.60 31.58 28.69
CA VAL A 539 54.77 30.79 29.04
C VAL A 539 55.88 31.14 28.06
N THR A 540 57.06 31.53 28.57
CA THR A 540 58.22 31.85 27.73
C THR A 540 59.22 30.71 27.79
N SER A 541 59.55 30.15 26.64
CA SER A 541 60.57 29.10 26.50
C SER A 541 61.39 29.35 25.23
N GLY A 542 62.72 29.30 25.34
CA GLY A 542 63.61 29.52 24.19
C GLY A 542 63.47 30.91 23.52
N GLY A 543 63.02 31.93 24.27
CA GLY A 543 62.77 33.28 23.73
C GLY A 543 61.42 33.47 23.03
N ILE A 544 60.58 32.42 22.96
CA ILE A 544 59.23 32.47 22.37
C ILE A 544 58.20 32.46 23.50
N THR A 545 57.28 33.42 23.49
CA THR A 545 56.18 33.51 24.46
C THR A 545 54.89 32.97 23.86
N THR A 546 54.45 31.81 24.34
CA THR A 546 53.22 31.11 23.91
C THR A 546 52.12 31.22 24.97
N THR A 547 50.87 31.05 24.56
CA THR A 547 49.70 30.91 25.43
C THR A 547 49.40 29.47 25.78
N ARG A 548 49.16 29.21 27.06
CA ARG A 548 48.67 27.94 27.59
C ARG A 548 47.38 28.16 28.37
N ARG A 549 46.40 27.28 28.16
CA ARG A 549 45.08 27.30 28.81
C ARG A 549 44.84 25.95 29.47
N GLY A 550 44.17 25.92 30.62
CA GLY A 550 43.82 24.67 31.30
C GLY A 550 43.41 24.89 32.76
N CYS A 551 43.46 23.83 33.56
CA CYS A 551 43.25 23.95 35.00
C CYS A 551 44.38 24.78 35.65
N LEU A 552 44.03 25.66 36.58
CA LEU A 552 45.01 26.45 37.35
C LEU A 552 46.03 25.54 38.07
N GLY A 553 45.58 24.41 38.61
CA GLY A 553 46.43 23.44 39.31
C GLY A 553 47.37 22.64 38.40
N SER A 554 47.13 22.64 37.08
CA SER A 554 47.95 21.93 36.09
C SER A 554 49.03 22.84 35.46
N LEU A 555 49.07 24.13 35.82
CA LEU A 555 50.13 25.06 35.41
C LEU A 555 51.35 24.94 36.34
N PRO A 556 52.58 25.21 35.84
CA PRO A 556 53.78 25.31 36.67
C PRO A 556 53.59 26.23 37.88
N ALA A 557 54.16 25.87 39.04
CA ALA A 557 53.89 26.54 40.32
C ALA A 557 54.25 28.04 40.33
N ASP A 558 55.31 28.41 39.63
CA ASP A 558 55.78 29.78 39.43
C ASP A 558 54.83 30.61 38.56
N VAL A 559 54.16 29.97 37.59
CA VAL A 559 53.16 30.59 36.71
C VAL A 559 51.79 30.66 37.40
N SER A 560 51.34 29.57 38.03
CA SER A 560 50.04 29.51 38.72
C SER A 560 49.95 30.48 39.89
N GLY A 561 51.07 30.73 40.59
CA GLY A 561 51.17 31.74 41.66
C GLY A 561 50.99 33.19 41.18
N GLN A 562 51.16 33.47 39.88
CA GLN A 562 50.99 34.80 39.28
C GLN A 562 49.58 35.02 38.73
N CYS A 563 48.73 33.99 38.68
CA CYS A 563 47.39 34.07 38.09
C CYS A 563 46.38 34.76 39.02
N THR A 564 46.03 36.01 38.71
CA THR A 564 45.02 36.78 39.45
C THR A 564 43.64 36.68 38.82
N ALA A 565 42.59 36.99 39.60
CA ALA A 565 41.22 37.04 39.09
C ALA A 565 40.99 38.25 38.16
N THR A 566 41.73 39.33 38.39
CA THR A 566 41.83 40.48 37.48
C THR A 566 42.81 40.13 36.35
N ALA A 567 42.52 40.57 35.13
CA ALA A 567 43.40 40.36 33.97
C ALA A 567 44.78 40.97 34.23
N GLY A 568 45.78 40.12 34.44
CA GLY A 568 47.19 40.50 34.45
C GLY A 568 47.82 40.28 33.07
N ASN A 569 49.00 40.87 32.83
CA ASN A 569 49.68 40.77 31.53
C ASN A 569 50.33 39.39 31.27
N SER A 570 50.52 38.56 32.30
CA SER A 570 51.20 37.25 32.20
C SER A 570 50.30 36.06 32.49
N CYS A 571 49.36 36.15 33.44
CA CYS A 571 48.37 35.11 33.68
C CYS A 571 47.03 35.68 34.20
N GLN A 572 45.94 35.01 33.85
CA GLN A 572 44.60 35.27 34.39
C GLN A 572 43.92 33.96 34.78
N ARG A 573 43.37 33.91 36.01
CA ARG A 573 42.46 32.84 36.44
C ARG A 573 41.02 33.31 36.36
N CYS A 574 40.10 32.37 36.16
CA CYS A 574 38.67 32.63 36.18
C CYS A 574 37.90 31.42 36.74
N SER A 575 36.67 31.67 37.18
CA SER A 575 35.87 30.74 37.99
C SER A 575 34.46 30.48 37.44
N THR A 576 34.22 30.82 36.17
CA THR A 576 32.97 30.48 35.46
C THR A 576 33.23 29.41 34.40
N ASN A 577 32.19 28.67 34.01
CA ASN A 577 32.33 27.56 33.05
C ASN A 577 32.87 28.09 31.71
N ARG A 578 33.90 27.44 31.16
CA ARG A 578 34.54 27.81 29.88
C ARG A 578 34.99 29.28 29.81
N CYS A 579 35.34 29.88 30.94
CA CYS A 579 35.69 31.31 31.01
C CYS A 579 37.02 31.66 30.33
N ASN A 580 37.92 30.68 30.19
CA ASN A 580 39.25 30.87 29.64
C ASN A 580 39.28 30.74 28.10
N VAL A 581 38.22 31.14 27.40
CA VAL A 581 38.13 31.14 25.93
C VAL A 581 38.32 32.53 25.31
N VAL A 582 38.44 33.57 26.14
CA VAL A 582 38.68 34.94 25.67
C VAL A 582 40.12 35.14 25.20
N THR A 583 40.33 36.10 24.29
CA THR A 583 41.67 36.53 23.86
C THR A 583 42.53 36.91 25.06
N PHE A 584 43.80 36.49 25.05
CA PHE A 584 44.74 36.80 26.12
C PHE A 584 46.18 37.00 25.61
N PRO A 585 46.89 38.03 26.09
CA PRO A 585 46.37 39.17 26.87
C PRO A 585 45.46 40.06 26.01
N ALA A 586 44.76 41.02 26.65
CA ALA A 586 43.73 41.84 26.00
C ALA A 586 44.29 42.75 24.89
N ASP A 587 45.58 43.09 24.94
CA ASP A 587 46.31 43.92 23.99
C ASP A 587 46.99 43.13 22.87
N ARG A 588 46.71 41.82 22.75
CA ARG A 588 47.27 40.99 21.66
C ARG A 588 46.85 41.55 20.29
N LEU A 589 47.84 41.89 19.48
CA LEU A 589 47.65 42.43 18.13
C LEU A 589 46.99 41.40 17.21
N GLN A 590 46.06 41.86 16.35
CA GLN A 590 45.56 41.10 15.21
C GLN A 590 46.17 41.64 13.92
N CYS A 591 46.62 40.72 13.07
CA CYS A 591 47.15 41.04 11.75
C CYS A 591 46.49 40.15 10.72
N TYR A 592 46.42 40.61 9.47
CA TYR A 592 46.18 39.68 8.38
C TYR A 592 47.37 38.72 8.31
N ARG A 593 47.09 37.43 8.23
CA ARG A 593 48.09 36.36 8.18
C ARG A 593 47.88 35.52 6.94
N CYS A 594 48.97 35.30 6.22
CA CYS A 594 49.12 34.39 5.09
C CYS A 594 50.61 34.06 4.99
N VAL A 595 50.94 32.80 5.21
CA VAL A 595 52.32 32.28 5.16
C VAL A 595 52.60 31.47 3.89
N ASP A 596 51.55 31.17 3.13
CA ASP A 596 51.60 30.42 1.87
C ASP A 596 51.36 31.36 0.68
N PRO A 597 52.42 31.86 0.00
CA PRO A 597 52.28 32.72 -1.17
C PRO A 597 51.60 31.99 -2.34
N PRO A 598 50.87 32.71 -3.23
CA PRO A 598 50.65 34.15 -3.20
C PRO A 598 49.53 34.54 -2.23
N CYS A 599 49.78 35.56 -1.40
CA CYS A 599 48.87 36.03 -0.36
C CYS A 599 47.79 36.96 -0.90
N VAL A 600 47.17 36.56 -2.00
CA VAL A 600 46.19 37.33 -2.77
C VAL A 600 44.76 36.76 -2.65
N SER A 601 44.60 35.59 -2.02
CA SER A 601 43.31 34.92 -1.81
C SER A 601 42.77 35.11 -0.38
N PHE A 602 41.50 35.50 -0.26
CA PHE A 602 40.78 35.55 1.03
C PHE A 602 40.70 34.18 1.74
N GLN A 603 40.91 33.06 1.03
CA GLN A 603 40.93 31.75 1.67
C GLN A 603 42.19 31.51 2.53
N ASN A 604 43.32 32.10 2.13
CA ASN A 604 44.62 31.96 2.79
C ASN A 604 45.02 33.20 3.60
N VAL A 605 44.25 34.29 3.49
CA VAL A 605 44.45 35.53 4.25
C VAL A 605 43.38 35.62 5.34
N ARG A 606 43.79 35.51 6.60
CA ARG A 606 42.88 35.56 7.77
C ARG A 606 43.31 36.67 8.72
N LEU A 607 42.36 37.45 9.22
CA LEU A 607 42.61 38.36 10.33
C LEU A 607 42.66 37.51 11.61
N GLU A 608 43.86 37.31 12.13
CA GLU A 608 44.11 36.45 13.29
C GLU A 608 44.94 37.19 14.33
N TYR A 609 44.75 36.84 15.60
CA TYR A 609 45.69 37.28 16.63
C TYR A 609 47.08 36.68 16.38
N CYS A 610 48.13 37.42 16.71
CA CYS A 610 49.51 36.93 16.57
C CYS A 610 49.71 35.66 17.42
N PRO A 611 50.24 34.54 16.86
CA PRO A 611 50.46 33.31 17.62
C PRO A 611 51.44 33.49 18.78
N VAL A 612 52.57 34.14 18.50
CA VAL A 612 53.57 34.52 19.49
C VAL A 612 53.19 35.86 20.08
N TYR A 613 53.18 35.96 21.41
CA TYR A 613 52.91 37.23 22.07
C TYR A 613 54.19 38.06 22.20
N ARG A 614 54.14 39.31 21.74
CA ARG A 614 55.17 40.32 21.99
C ARG A 614 54.50 41.64 22.30
N ALA A 615 54.85 42.26 23.42
CA ALA A 615 54.36 43.60 23.74
C ALA A 615 54.82 44.59 22.65
N GLY A 616 53.89 45.38 22.10
CA GLY A 616 54.17 46.34 21.03
C GLY A 616 54.56 45.70 19.68
N ASP A 617 53.97 44.55 19.35
CA ASP A 617 54.19 43.88 18.06
C ASP A 617 53.76 44.76 16.85
N SER A 618 54.07 44.32 15.64
CA SER A 618 53.67 45.02 14.42
C SER A 618 53.28 44.03 13.33
N CYS A 619 52.25 44.37 12.55
CA CYS A 619 51.88 43.62 11.37
C CYS A 619 52.90 43.86 10.26
N LEU A 620 53.12 42.82 9.46
CA LEU A 620 54.08 42.76 8.38
C LEU A 620 53.35 42.48 7.06
N LEU A 621 53.79 43.16 6.01
CA LEU A 621 53.41 42.92 4.62
C LEU A 621 54.68 42.79 3.79
N GLN A 622 54.89 41.64 3.15
CA GLN A 622 56.04 41.37 2.29
C GLN A 622 55.62 41.22 0.83
N SER A 623 56.24 41.96 -0.09
CA SER A 623 56.02 41.83 -1.53
C SER A 623 57.27 41.37 -2.28
N ASP A 624 57.09 40.78 -3.45
CA ASP A 624 58.18 40.50 -4.38
C ASP A 624 58.60 41.76 -5.16
N VAL A 625 59.48 41.59 -6.15
CA VAL A 625 59.96 42.71 -7.00
C VAL A 625 58.94 43.18 -8.04
N THR A 626 57.90 42.39 -8.31
CA THR A 626 56.83 42.71 -9.28
C THR A 626 55.60 43.35 -8.61
N GLY A 627 55.59 43.40 -7.27
CA GLY A 627 54.48 43.92 -6.47
C GLY A 627 53.50 42.83 -6.00
N GLN A 628 53.76 41.55 -6.29
CA GLN A 628 52.99 40.42 -5.81
C GLN A 628 53.17 40.26 -4.29
N LEU A 629 52.06 40.03 -3.60
CA LEU A 629 52.05 39.86 -2.15
C LEU A 629 52.52 38.44 -1.76
N LEU A 630 53.64 38.35 -1.04
CA LEU A 630 54.30 37.09 -0.67
C LEU A 630 53.95 36.61 0.75
N ARG A 631 53.80 37.53 1.69
CA ARG A 631 53.50 37.18 3.10
C ARG A 631 52.74 38.30 3.79
N LEU A 632 51.75 37.91 4.59
CA LEU A 632 51.14 38.74 5.61
C LEU A 632 51.35 38.04 6.94
N ASP A 633 51.89 38.71 7.96
CA ASP A 633 52.05 38.07 9.27
C ASP A 633 52.26 39.10 10.38
N CYS A 634 52.41 38.62 11.62
CA CYS A 634 52.96 39.39 12.72
C CYS A 634 54.50 39.34 12.68
N ARG A 635 55.16 40.46 12.99
CA ARG A 635 56.62 40.53 13.08
C ARG A 635 57.18 39.53 14.11
N SER A 636 56.48 39.31 15.22
CA SER A 636 56.84 38.31 16.24
C SER A 636 56.84 36.85 15.75
N SER A 637 56.20 36.57 14.62
CA SER A 637 56.10 35.22 14.06
C SER A 637 57.23 34.88 13.08
N LEU A 638 58.13 35.84 12.79
CA LEU A 638 59.28 35.63 11.93
C LEU A 638 60.54 35.35 12.76
N THR A 639 61.39 34.46 12.24
CA THR A 639 62.75 34.26 12.71
C THR A 639 63.65 35.46 12.38
N GLU A 640 64.78 35.58 13.06
CA GLU A 640 65.76 36.64 12.78
C GLU A 640 66.30 36.59 11.34
N ALA A 641 66.41 35.39 10.77
CA ALA A 641 66.82 35.18 9.38
C ALA A 641 65.76 35.68 8.37
N GLU A 642 64.48 35.35 8.59
CA GLU A 642 63.37 35.83 7.74
C GLU A 642 63.23 37.36 7.82
N LEU A 643 63.41 37.93 9.01
CA LEU A 643 63.35 39.37 9.20
C LEU A 643 64.52 40.11 8.54
N SER A 644 65.69 39.48 8.43
CA SER A 644 66.85 40.02 7.71
C SER A 644 66.64 40.01 6.19
N ALA A 645 65.89 39.01 5.68
CA ALA A 645 65.53 38.91 4.27
C ALA A 645 64.48 39.95 3.81
N CYS A 646 63.88 40.70 4.74
CA CYS A 646 62.85 41.71 4.49
C CYS A 646 63.36 43.07 3.98
N THR A 647 64.68 43.26 3.83
CA THR A 647 65.29 44.57 3.53
C THR A 647 64.75 45.19 2.22
N GLY A 648 63.98 46.27 2.34
CA GLY A 648 63.36 46.99 1.22
C GLY A 648 62.11 46.35 0.60
N ARG A 649 61.68 45.18 1.10
CA ARG A 649 60.54 44.39 0.57
C ARG A 649 59.39 44.23 1.54
N CYS A 650 59.58 44.67 2.79
CA CYS A 650 58.59 44.54 3.85
C CYS A 650 58.15 45.90 4.39
N GLN A 651 56.84 46.04 4.59
CA GLN A 651 56.21 47.16 5.26
C GLN A 651 55.69 46.69 6.62
N THR A 652 55.84 47.51 7.65
CA THR A 652 55.32 47.23 8.98
C THR A 652 54.42 48.34 9.47
N CYS A 653 53.42 47.98 10.26
CA CYS A 653 52.48 48.90 10.88
C CYS A 653 51.99 48.34 12.22
N SER A 654 51.50 49.20 13.13
CA SER A 654 51.30 48.83 14.54
C SER A 654 49.84 48.80 14.99
N THR A 655 48.88 49.04 14.09
CA THR A 655 47.45 48.98 14.40
C THR A 655 46.84 47.64 13.96
N SER A 656 45.74 47.23 14.61
CA SER A 656 45.05 45.98 14.24
C SER A 656 44.65 45.97 12.76
N GLY A 657 44.96 44.88 12.06
CA GLY A 657 44.60 44.67 10.64
C GLY A 657 45.24 45.66 9.65
N CYS A 658 46.27 46.41 10.05
CA CYS A 658 46.83 47.48 9.22
C CYS A 658 47.56 47.00 7.96
N ASN A 659 47.88 45.71 7.86
CA ASN A 659 48.46 45.06 6.70
C ASN A 659 47.39 44.50 5.73
N ASP A 660 46.23 45.15 5.66
CA ASP A 660 45.11 44.76 4.80
C ASP A 660 45.52 44.74 3.31
N PRO A 661 45.44 43.57 2.63
CA PRO A 661 45.75 43.47 1.21
C PRO A 661 44.81 44.30 0.32
N GLN A 662 43.58 44.61 0.76
CA GLN A 662 42.60 45.39 -0.03
C GLN A 662 43.02 46.86 -0.24
N ALA A 663 43.94 47.39 0.57
CA ALA A 663 44.41 48.77 0.47
C ALA A 663 45.30 49.05 -0.78
N ARG A 664 45.60 48.04 -1.62
CA ARG A 664 46.53 48.13 -2.78
C ARG A 664 45.86 48.33 -4.16
N GLY A 665 44.55 48.51 -4.24
CA GLY A 665 43.84 48.80 -5.49
C GLY A 665 42.80 47.74 -5.84
N THR A 666 41.62 48.18 -6.27
CA THR A 666 40.37 47.41 -6.31
C THR A 666 40.39 46.29 -7.36
N SER A 667 40.68 45.05 -6.96
CA SER A 667 40.17 43.89 -7.70
C SER A 667 38.65 43.98 -7.65
N GLY A 668 37.95 43.72 -8.76
CA GLY A 668 36.49 43.60 -8.69
C GLY A 668 36.06 42.59 -7.62
N SER A 669 34.91 42.81 -6.97
CA SER A 669 34.40 41.95 -5.90
C SER A 669 33.17 41.19 -6.38
N CYS A 670 33.13 39.89 -6.08
CA CYS A 670 32.06 39.00 -6.48
C CYS A 670 31.48 38.28 -5.26
N VAL A 671 30.19 37.99 -5.25
CA VAL A 671 29.65 37.02 -4.29
C VAL A 671 30.19 35.64 -4.66
N GLN A 672 30.90 35.01 -3.73
CA GLN A 672 31.52 33.70 -3.93
C GLN A 672 30.87 32.68 -3.00
N CYS A 673 30.12 31.74 -3.55
CA CYS A 673 29.38 30.77 -2.73
C CYS A 673 28.95 29.54 -3.54
N ARG A 674 28.57 28.48 -2.81
CA ARG A 674 27.88 27.30 -3.34
C ARG A 674 26.63 27.00 -2.53
N SER A 675 25.51 26.72 -3.19
CA SER A 675 24.24 26.43 -2.53
C SER A 675 24.23 25.15 -1.69
N SER A 676 25.15 24.22 -1.96
CA SER A 676 25.35 23.02 -1.13
C SER A 676 26.05 23.29 0.20
N LEU A 677 26.78 24.41 0.31
CA LEU A 677 27.51 24.80 1.51
C LEU A 677 26.83 25.96 2.25
N ASN A 678 26.14 26.82 1.51
CA ASN A 678 25.38 27.95 2.04
C ASN A 678 24.07 28.11 1.26
N SER A 679 22.95 27.81 1.91
CA SER A 679 21.61 27.88 1.30
C SER A 679 21.25 29.27 0.76
N LEU A 680 21.79 30.35 1.36
CA LEU A 680 21.58 31.72 0.91
C LEU A 680 22.16 31.98 -0.49
N CYS A 681 23.13 31.18 -0.94
CA CYS A 681 23.76 31.34 -2.25
C CYS A 681 22.77 31.27 -3.42
N ARG A 682 21.70 30.47 -3.26
CA ARG A 682 20.63 30.35 -4.25
C ARG A 682 19.44 31.25 -3.92
N SER A 683 18.94 31.21 -2.67
CA SER A 683 17.67 31.84 -2.30
C SER A 683 17.77 33.34 -2.01
N GLN A 684 18.89 33.82 -1.48
CA GLN A 684 19.05 35.19 -0.96
C GLN A 684 20.50 35.68 -1.15
N ALA A 685 21.03 35.57 -2.37
CA ALA A 685 22.45 35.84 -2.66
C ALA A 685 22.90 37.27 -2.30
N LEU A 686 21.96 38.23 -2.26
CA LEU A 686 22.20 39.60 -1.78
C LEU A 686 22.63 39.69 -0.31
N GLN A 687 22.34 38.67 0.50
CA GLN A 687 22.75 38.59 1.91
C GLN A 687 24.15 37.97 2.08
N VAL A 688 24.74 37.46 1.01
CA VAL A 688 26.11 36.96 1.01
C VAL A 688 27.03 38.12 0.64
N ALA A 689 27.99 38.45 1.51
CA ALA A 689 28.92 39.54 1.25
C ALA A 689 29.79 39.23 0.00
N SER A 690 30.00 40.22 -0.86
CA SER A 690 30.94 40.09 -1.97
C SER A 690 32.39 40.12 -1.48
N GLU A 691 33.22 39.24 -2.03
CA GLU A 691 34.65 39.14 -1.73
C GLU A 691 35.49 39.56 -2.95
N PRO A 692 36.67 40.19 -2.76
CA PRO A 692 37.63 40.45 -3.83
C PRO A 692 38.06 39.17 -4.57
N CYS A 693 38.34 39.30 -5.87
CA CYS A 693 38.80 38.19 -6.69
C CYS A 693 40.29 37.87 -6.51
N ASN A 694 40.67 36.61 -6.71
CA ASN A 694 42.06 36.17 -6.55
C ASN A 694 42.99 36.81 -7.60
N ASP A 695 42.49 37.02 -8.81
CA ASP A 695 43.18 37.77 -9.85
C ASP A 695 42.80 39.27 -9.78
N PRO A 696 43.76 40.18 -9.52
CA PRO A 696 43.49 41.61 -9.45
C PRO A 696 43.04 42.21 -10.80
N THR A 697 43.21 41.48 -11.91
CA THR A 697 42.76 41.86 -13.25
C THR A 697 41.35 41.37 -13.59
N ASN A 698 40.69 40.62 -12.68
CA ASN A 698 39.36 40.09 -12.93
C ASN A 698 38.32 41.20 -13.15
N THR A 699 37.73 41.21 -14.34
CA THR A 699 36.70 42.18 -14.74
C THR A 699 35.28 41.62 -14.66
N GLN A 700 35.11 40.33 -14.34
CA GLN A 700 33.81 39.65 -14.41
C GLN A 700 33.53 38.69 -13.24
N CYS A 701 32.31 38.72 -12.72
CA CYS A 701 31.77 37.71 -11.81
C CYS A 701 30.91 36.71 -12.60
N TYR A 702 30.71 35.51 -12.07
CA TYR A 702 29.79 34.52 -12.62
C TYR A 702 28.72 34.04 -11.63
N SER A 703 27.65 33.47 -12.16
CA SER A 703 26.66 32.62 -11.49
C SER A 703 26.34 31.45 -12.40
N ARG A 704 26.64 30.22 -11.99
CA ARG A 704 26.47 29.01 -12.81
C ARG A 704 25.82 27.86 -12.07
N LEU A 705 25.36 26.88 -12.82
CA LEU A 705 24.84 25.61 -12.31
C LEU A 705 25.88 24.52 -12.53
N ILE A 706 26.12 23.73 -11.49
CA ILE A 706 26.98 22.55 -11.54
C ILE A 706 26.17 21.30 -11.19
N ASP A 707 26.75 20.11 -11.44
CA ASP A 707 26.11 18.79 -11.33
C ASP A 707 25.12 18.68 -10.15
N GLY A 708 23.86 18.37 -10.47
CA GLY A 708 22.78 18.21 -9.48
C GLY A 708 22.01 19.48 -9.12
N GLY A 709 22.10 20.57 -9.91
CA GLY A 709 21.29 21.78 -9.71
C GLY A 709 21.80 22.71 -8.59
N ILE A 710 23.09 22.58 -8.24
CA ILE A 710 23.77 23.42 -7.26
C ILE A 710 24.14 24.74 -7.91
N THR A 711 23.72 25.85 -7.30
CA THR A 711 24.10 27.20 -7.72
C THR A 711 25.48 27.52 -7.17
N GLU A 712 26.40 27.90 -8.06
CA GLU A 712 27.73 28.37 -7.72
C GLU A 712 27.95 29.79 -8.25
N ARG A 713 28.55 30.65 -7.44
CA ARG A 713 28.87 32.04 -7.78
C ARG A 713 30.35 32.30 -7.47
N GLY A 714 31.01 33.13 -8.26
CA GLY A 714 32.44 33.42 -8.08
C GLY A 714 33.01 34.41 -9.10
N CYS A 715 34.34 34.52 -9.16
CA CYS A 715 35.06 35.34 -10.14
C CYS A 715 35.40 34.52 -11.40
N VAL A 716 35.27 35.11 -12.59
CA VAL A 716 35.51 34.37 -13.86
C VAL A 716 36.98 33.97 -13.99
N SER A 717 37.92 34.82 -13.55
CA SER A 717 39.36 34.52 -13.50
C SER A 717 39.69 33.22 -12.76
N ASP A 718 38.85 32.82 -11.82
CA ASP A 718 39.11 31.71 -10.90
C ASP A 718 38.53 30.38 -11.41
N LEU A 719 37.79 30.41 -12.53
CA LEU A 719 37.31 29.23 -13.22
C LEU A 719 38.42 28.54 -14.03
N ALA A 720 38.35 27.22 -14.16
CA ALA A 720 39.18 26.50 -15.12
C ALA A 720 38.89 26.97 -16.56
N ALA A 721 39.86 26.89 -17.47
CA ALA A 721 39.76 27.40 -18.85
C ALA A 721 38.52 26.88 -19.62
N SER A 722 38.14 25.62 -19.41
CA SER A 722 36.92 25.03 -20.00
C SER A 722 35.63 25.66 -19.46
N ALA A 723 35.58 25.96 -18.16
CA ALA A 723 34.46 26.61 -17.51
C ALA A 723 34.37 28.12 -17.83
N GLN A 724 35.51 28.79 -17.96
CA GLN A 724 35.57 30.16 -18.48
C GLN A 724 34.99 30.24 -19.88
N SER A 725 35.38 29.29 -20.75
CA SER A 725 34.87 29.19 -22.12
C SER A 725 33.37 28.85 -22.17
N ALA A 726 32.83 28.08 -21.22
CA ALA A 726 31.40 27.83 -21.09
C ALA A 726 30.63 29.07 -20.63
N CYS A 727 31.15 29.80 -19.64
CA CYS A 727 30.56 31.05 -19.16
C CYS A 727 30.59 32.16 -20.20
N ALA A 728 31.66 32.24 -21.01
CA ALA A 728 31.73 33.16 -22.15
C ALA A 728 30.66 32.85 -23.23
N ARG A 729 30.23 31.59 -23.33
CA ARG A 729 29.17 31.13 -24.23
C ARG A 729 27.78 31.10 -23.58
N ALA A 730 27.65 31.61 -22.35
CA ALA A 730 26.42 31.61 -21.56
C ALA A 730 25.80 30.21 -21.33
N GLU A 731 26.60 29.14 -21.36
CA GLU A 731 26.13 27.79 -21.11
C GLU A 731 25.97 27.54 -19.61
N ASN A 732 24.73 27.49 -19.13
CA ASN A 732 24.41 27.32 -17.71
C ASN A 732 25.16 28.29 -16.79
N CYS A 733 25.49 29.48 -17.28
CA CYS A 733 26.27 30.48 -16.59
C CYS A 733 25.89 31.91 -17.01
N LEU A 734 25.77 32.82 -16.05
CA LEU A 734 25.64 34.27 -16.24
C LEU A 734 26.92 34.96 -15.79
N VAL A 735 27.35 35.97 -16.53
CA VAL A 735 28.48 36.83 -16.15
C VAL A 735 28.04 38.29 -16.02
N CYS A 736 28.71 39.04 -15.15
CA CYS A 736 28.46 40.47 -14.93
C CYS A 736 29.74 41.20 -14.52
N ASN A 737 29.75 42.53 -14.61
CA ASN A 737 30.94 43.33 -14.32
C ASN A 737 31.30 43.31 -12.83
N SER A 738 32.49 42.82 -12.48
CA SER A 738 32.98 42.68 -11.10
C SER A 738 33.24 44.01 -10.38
N GLN A 739 33.23 45.13 -11.10
CA GLN A 739 33.31 46.46 -10.49
C GLN A 739 31.96 46.94 -9.96
N THR A 740 30.87 46.27 -10.32
CA THR A 740 29.55 46.51 -9.74
C THR A 740 29.38 45.58 -8.54
N THR A 741 29.30 46.16 -7.33
CA THR A 741 29.11 45.39 -6.11
C THR A 741 27.87 44.50 -6.20
N ASN A 742 28.01 43.24 -5.83
CA ASN A 742 26.92 42.25 -5.87
C ASN A 742 26.31 42.05 -7.26
N CYS A 743 27.04 42.28 -8.36
CA CYS A 743 26.47 42.12 -9.70
C CYS A 743 25.92 40.70 -9.93
N ASN A 744 26.57 39.70 -9.35
CA ASN A 744 26.23 38.29 -9.52
C ASN A 744 25.25 37.79 -8.45
N THR A 745 24.36 38.65 -7.94
CA THR A 745 23.31 38.24 -6.97
C THR A 745 21.92 38.17 -7.58
N VAL A 746 21.78 38.43 -8.89
CA VAL A 746 20.52 38.20 -9.60
C VAL A 746 20.09 36.74 -9.39
N GLN A 747 18.77 36.53 -9.24
CA GLN A 747 18.20 35.19 -9.07
C GLN A 747 18.71 34.29 -10.18
N TYR A 748 19.39 33.22 -9.78
CA TYR A 748 19.99 32.27 -10.69
C TYR A 748 19.73 30.86 -10.16
N PRO A 749 19.19 29.94 -10.97
CA PRO A 749 18.84 30.10 -12.39
C PRO A 749 17.77 31.18 -12.68
N VAL A 750 17.79 31.73 -13.91
CA VAL A 750 16.82 32.77 -14.32
C VAL A 750 15.47 32.13 -14.56
N ALA A 751 14.42 32.67 -13.94
CA ALA A 751 13.03 32.22 -14.09
C ALA A 751 12.87 30.68 -14.04
N PRO A 752 13.26 30.02 -12.93
CA PRO A 752 13.07 28.59 -12.78
C PRO A 752 11.58 28.26 -12.99
N LEU A 753 11.32 27.23 -13.80
CA LEU A 753 9.95 26.80 -14.06
C LEU A 753 9.32 26.35 -12.73
N SER A 754 8.17 26.94 -12.41
CA SER A 754 7.39 26.54 -11.25
C SER A 754 6.13 25.82 -11.70
N CYS A 755 5.89 24.62 -11.21
CA CYS A 755 4.70 23.83 -11.54
C CYS A 755 3.99 23.43 -10.26
N PHE A 756 2.66 23.38 -10.29
CA PHE A 756 1.94 22.70 -9.22
C PHE A 756 2.38 21.23 -9.24
N GLN A 757 2.75 20.71 -8.08
CA GLN A 757 3.26 19.36 -7.91
C GLN A 757 2.37 18.70 -6.89
N CYS A 758 1.64 17.67 -7.31
CA CYS A 758 0.77 16.91 -6.45
C CYS A 758 0.38 15.61 -7.15
N ASP A 759 -0.03 14.63 -6.36
CA ASP A 759 -0.62 13.40 -6.85
C ASP A 759 -1.97 13.28 -6.16
N SER A 760 -3.08 13.22 -6.89
CA SER A 760 -4.41 13.12 -6.27
C SER A 760 -4.59 11.88 -5.39
N ARG A 761 -3.74 10.86 -5.55
CA ARG A 761 -3.70 9.67 -4.69
C ARG A 761 -3.12 9.98 -3.30
N ILE A 762 -2.35 11.06 -3.18
CA ILE A 762 -1.68 11.52 -1.95
C ILE A 762 -2.34 12.81 -1.44
N ASP A 763 -2.58 13.77 -2.33
CA ASP A 763 -3.06 15.13 -2.04
C ASP A 763 -4.58 15.30 -2.23
N GLY A 764 -5.29 14.22 -2.57
CA GLY A 764 -6.75 14.17 -2.69
C GLY A 764 -7.35 15.12 -3.72
N GLU A 765 -8.61 15.53 -3.50
CA GLU A 765 -9.35 16.43 -4.40
C GLU A 765 -8.70 17.79 -4.61
N ALA A 766 -7.83 18.22 -3.70
CA ALA A 766 -7.08 19.45 -3.87
C ALA A 766 -6.17 19.37 -5.11
N CYS A 767 -5.71 18.17 -5.51
CA CYS A 767 -4.91 17.97 -6.72
C CYS A 767 -5.72 17.92 -8.02
N THR A 768 -6.91 17.33 -7.94
CA THR A 768 -7.85 17.22 -9.07
C THR A 768 -8.55 18.55 -9.36
N SER A 769 -8.79 19.37 -8.34
CA SER A 769 -9.36 20.71 -8.44
C SER A 769 -8.43 21.70 -9.14
N ALA A 770 -9.01 22.81 -9.60
CA ALA A 770 -8.23 23.91 -10.16
C ALA A 770 -7.30 24.48 -9.08
N LYS A 771 -6.02 24.66 -9.41
CA LYS A 771 -5.02 25.16 -8.48
C LYS A 771 -5.07 26.68 -8.37
N THR A 772 -5.08 27.17 -7.14
CA THR A 772 -5.02 28.58 -6.79
C THR A 772 -3.74 28.87 -6.02
N GLY A 773 -3.13 30.05 -6.23
CA GLY A 773 -1.89 30.45 -5.56
C GLY A 773 -0.64 30.36 -6.45
N THR A 774 0.54 30.50 -5.85
CA THR A 774 1.82 30.47 -6.54
C THR A 774 2.36 29.04 -6.59
N ALA A 775 2.66 28.53 -7.79
CA ALA A 775 3.25 27.22 -7.95
C ALA A 775 4.69 27.15 -7.37
N PRO A 776 5.09 26.04 -6.71
CA PRO A 776 6.46 25.85 -6.28
C PRO A 776 7.43 25.60 -7.46
N GLU A 777 8.70 25.97 -7.29
CA GLU A 777 9.76 25.65 -8.26
C GLU A 777 9.89 24.14 -8.47
N CYS A 778 10.30 23.71 -9.67
CA CYS A 778 10.59 22.30 -9.92
C CYS A 778 11.72 21.78 -9.00
N PRO A 779 11.62 20.54 -8.48
CA PRO A 779 12.60 19.99 -7.53
C PRO A 779 14.04 19.97 -8.07
N THR A 780 14.19 19.76 -9.37
CA THR A 780 15.44 19.87 -10.11
C THR A 780 15.30 20.97 -11.15
N TYR A 781 16.28 21.87 -11.24
CA TYR A 781 16.32 22.85 -12.32
C TYR A 781 16.93 22.22 -13.57
N ASP A 782 16.15 22.20 -14.65
CA ASP A 782 16.56 21.81 -15.99
C ASP A 782 15.79 22.69 -16.99
N THR A 783 16.48 23.22 -18.00
CA THR A 783 15.85 24.02 -19.07
C THR A 783 14.86 23.23 -19.93
N ALA A 784 14.93 21.90 -19.90
CA ALA A 784 14.01 20.99 -20.57
C ALA A 784 12.77 20.64 -19.72
N ASN A 785 12.68 21.11 -18.47
CA ASN A 785 11.52 20.86 -17.62
C ASN A 785 10.24 21.41 -18.26
N LYS A 786 9.16 20.66 -18.10
CA LYS A 786 7.80 21.03 -18.50
C LYS A 786 6.85 20.73 -17.35
N CYS A 787 5.77 21.51 -17.24
CA CYS A 787 4.70 21.20 -16.29
C CYS A 787 3.72 20.23 -16.92
N TYR A 788 3.45 19.13 -16.22
CA TYR A 788 2.49 18.10 -16.61
C TYR A 788 1.24 18.18 -15.73
N THR A 789 0.07 17.91 -16.33
CA THR A 789 -1.14 17.45 -15.65
C THR A 789 -1.56 16.16 -16.32
N ILE A 790 -1.39 15.05 -15.62
CA ILE A 790 -1.62 13.69 -16.13
C ILE A 790 -2.85 13.18 -15.41
N VAL A 791 -3.94 13.02 -16.14
CA VAL A 791 -5.19 12.43 -15.65
C VAL A 791 -5.23 10.99 -16.13
N GLN A 792 -5.23 10.04 -15.21
CA GLN A 792 -5.34 8.62 -15.50
C GLN A 792 -6.80 8.22 -15.78
N SER A 793 -7.02 7.03 -16.33
CA SER A 793 -8.36 6.53 -16.69
C SER A 793 -9.32 6.36 -15.51
N ASN A 794 -8.80 6.34 -14.28
CA ASN A 794 -9.59 6.38 -13.04
C ASN A 794 -9.82 7.81 -12.49
N GLY A 795 -9.41 8.86 -13.23
CA GLY A 795 -9.54 10.26 -12.81
C GLY A 795 -8.38 10.79 -11.95
N ASP A 796 -7.43 9.93 -11.56
CA ASP A 796 -6.26 10.34 -10.78
C ASP A 796 -5.44 11.36 -11.54
N THR A 797 -5.16 12.48 -10.89
CA THR A 797 -4.44 13.60 -11.47
C THR A 797 -3.09 13.74 -10.81
N VAL A 798 -2.03 13.52 -11.58
CA VAL A 798 -0.66 13.81 -11.20
C VAL A 798 -0.24 15.11 -11.88
N ARG A 799 0.11 16.10 -11.07
CA ARG A 799 0.79 17.31 -11.54
C ARG A 799 2.26 17.20 -11.16
N LYS A 800 3.17 17.37 -12.13
CA LYS A 800 4.60 17.27 -11.86
C LYS A 800 5.43 18.10 -12.84
N CYS A 801 6.69 18.29 -12.48
CA CYS A 801 7.73 18.69 -13.41
C CYS A 801 8.40 17.45 -14.01
N SER A 802 8.68 17.47 -15.31
CA SER A 802 9.52 16.44 -15.92
C SER A 802 10.27 16.96 -17.14
N THR A 803 11.47 16.43 -17.37
CA THR A 803 12.28 16.64 -18.58
C THR A 803 11.99 15.61 -19.67
N LEU A 804 11.28 14.52 -19.32
CA LEU A 804 10.94 13.46 -20.25
C LEU A 804 9.94 13.94 -21.31
N ALA A 805 9.92 13.25 -22.46
CA ALA A 805 9.01 13.55 -23.55
C ALA A 805 7.55 13.27 -23.16
N ARG A 806 6.60 13.97 -23.79
CA ARG A 806 5.17 13.85 -23.46
C ARG A 806 4.68 12.41 -23.61
N GLU A 807 5.18 11.73 -24.64
CA GLU A 807 4.81 10.36 -24.98
C GLU A 807 5.22 9.36 -23.89
N VAL A 808 6.29 9.64 -23.16
CA VAL A 808 6.77 8.82 -22.06
C VAL A 808 5.94 9.09 -20.80
N GLU A 809 5.64 10.36 -20.51
CA GLU A 809 4.95 10.74 -19.28
C GLU A 809 3.42 10.58 -19.34
N CYS A 810 2.85 10.72 -20.53
CA CYS A 810 1.42 10.63 -20.78
C CYS A 810 0.99 9.29 -21.40
N GLY A 811 1.91 8.34 -21.61
CA GLY A 811 1.69 7.17 -22.46
C GLY A 811 0.49 6.30 -22.11
N SER A 812 0.06 6.28 -20.84
CA SER A 812 -1.08 5.49 -20.34
C SER A 812 -2.18 6.34 -19.68
N ALA A 813 -2.16 7.66 -19.86
CA ALA A 813 -3.09 8.60 -19.23
C ALA A 813 -4.36 8.79 -20.06
N SER A 814 -5.54 8.97 -19.43
CA SER A 814 -6.81 9.26 -20.13
C SER A 814 -6.91 10.71 -20.60
N GLY A 815 -6.22 11.64 -19.93
CA GLY A 815 -6.06 13.03 -20.34
C GLY A 815 -4.68 13.54 -19.94
N CYS A 816 -4.01 14.31 -20.80
CA CYS A 816 -2.68 14.80 -20.47
C CYS A 816 -2.35 16.12 -21.17
N GLU A 817 -2.15 17.16 -20.37
CA GLU A 817 -1.71 18.48 -20.82
C GLU A 817 -0.28 18.77 -20.34
N VAL A 818 0.51 19.34 -21.26
CA VAL A 818 1.90 19.77 -21.01
C VAL A 818 2.01 21.25 -21.35
N CYS A 819 2.70 22.01 -20.52
CA CYS A 819 2.89 23.44 -20.74
C CYS A 819 4.24 23.92 -20.20
N LEU A 820 4.72 25.05 -20.75
CA LEU A 820 6.12 25.49 -20.64
C LEU A 820 6.30 26.78 -19.82
N PHE A 821 5.28 27.25 -19.11
CA PHE A 821 5.33 28.49 -18.32
C PHE A 821 4.86 28.27 -16.88
N SER A 822 5.33 29.09 -15.94
CA SER A 822 5.11 28.84 -14.51
C SER A 822 3.62 28.85 -14.12
N GLY A 823 3.21 27.83 -13.35
CA GLY A 823 1.85 27.66 -12.84
C GLY A 823 0.80 27.33 -13.90
N CYS A 824 1.22 26.96 -15.11
CA CYS A 824 0.32 26.68 -16.23
C CYS A 824 -0.54 25.43 -16.01
N ASN A 825 -0.04 24.45 -15.26
CA ASN A 825 -0.71 23.20 -14.94
C ASN A 825 -1.70 23.38 -13.77
N LYS A 826 -2.61 24.36 -13.90
CA LYS A 826 -3.56 24.74 -12.83
C LYS A 826 -5.02 24.38 -13.10
N LYS A 827 -5.38 23.97 -14.32
CA LYS A 827 -6.76 23.59 -14.66
C LYS A 827 -7.22 22.37 -13.86
N ALA A 828 -8.49 22.31 -13.49
CA ALA A 828 -9.08 21.10 -12.88
C ALA A 828 -9.02 19.91 -13.84
N ASN A 829 -9.01 18.69 -13.30
CA ASN A 829 -8.90 17.44 -14.07
C ASN A 829 -9.99 17.29 -15.13
N SER A 830 -11.22 17.72 -14.83
CA SER A 830 -12.38 17.72 -15.73
C SER A 830 -12.23 18.65 -16.94
N ALA A 831 -11.25 19.57 -16.92
CA ALA A 831 -10.94 20.49 -18.00
C ALA A 831 -9.65 20.12 -18.77
N ILE A 832 -9.08 18.95 -18.49
CA ILE A 832 -7.92 18.40 -19.20
C ILE A 832 -8.43 17.52 -20.35
N GLY A 833 -8.07 17.87 -21.58
CA GLY A 833 -8.58 17.16 -22.78
C GLY A 833 -8.19 15.68 -22.83
N VAL A 834 -9.12 14.85 -23.33
CA VAL A 834 -8.89 13.45 -23.72
C VAL A 834 -7.87 13.44 -24.86
N ILE A 835 -6.93 12.49 -24.84
CA ILE A 835 -5.79 12.37 -25.76
C ILE A 835 -6.18 12.66 -27.23
N GLU A 836 -6.02 13.90 -27.69
CA GLU A 836 -5.85 14.18 -29.11
C GLU A 836 -4.35 14.18 -29.43
N PRO A 837 -3.93 13.54 -30.53
CA PRO A 837 -2.55 13.64 -30.98
C PRO A 837 -2.24 15.11 -31.28
N PRO A 838 -1.04 15.60 -30.96
CA PRO A 838 -0.70 16.98 -31.30
C PRO A 838 -0.69 17.10 -32.83
N VAL A 839 -1.60 17.91 -33.35
CA VAL A 839 -1.41 18.61 -34.62
C VAL A 839 -0.03 19.24 -34.56
N ARG A 840 0.84 18.91 -35.54
CA ARG A 840 2.13 19.58 -35.72
C ARG A 840 1.89 21.08 -35.87
N THR A 841 2.09 21.83 -34.81
CA THR A 841 2.32 23.28 -34.86
C THR A 841 3.83 23.50 -34.94
N THR A 842 4.34 23.52 -36.16
CA THR A 842 5.64 24.14 -36.44
C THR A 842 5.47 25.65 -36.42
N THR A 843 6.18 26.36 -35.53
CA THR A 843 6.76 27.72 -35.75
C THR A 843 7.47 28.22 -34.47
N PRO A 844 8.42 29.17 -34.53
CA PRO A 844 9.77 29.04 -35.08
C PRO A 844 10.85 29.41 -34.02
N GLY A 845 12.00 28.71 -34.05
CA GLY A 845 13.21 29.16 -33.35
C GLY A 845 13.91 30.30 -34.13
N PRO A 846 14.66 31.17 -33.43
CA PRO A 846 15.20 32.40 -33.99
C PRO A 846 16.34 32.14 -34.98
N THR A 847 16.41 33.04 -35.95
CA THR A 847 17.42 33.17 -37.01
C THR A 847 18.83 33.32 -36.45
N ALA A 848 19.76 32.51 -36.97
CA ALA A 848 21.15 32.90 -37.10
C ALA A 848 21.65 32.46 -38.49
N ASP A 849 22.12 33.44 -39.24
CA ASP A 849 22.75 33.32 -40.55
C ASP A 849 23.95 32.38 -40.54
N ALA A 850 24.03 31.51 -41.54
CA ALA A 850 25.28 31.19 -42.26
C ALA A 850 24.99 30.36 -43.53
N THR A 851 24.96 31.06 -44.66
CA THR A 851 25.55 30.69 -45.97
C THR A 851 25.24 29.35 -46.67
N THR A 852 24.63 29.52 -47.85
CA THR A 852 24.89 28.86 -49.17
C THR A 852 24.51 27.39 -49.41
N LEU A 853 23.52 27.15 -50.29
CA LEU A 853 23.72 26.72 -51.70
C LEU A 853 22.38 26.63 -52.50
N ILE A 854 22.28 27.47 -53.55
CA ILE A 854 21.80 27.24 -54.95
C ILE A 854 20.59 26.32 -55.24
N GLY A 855 19.60 26.88 -55.98
CA GLY A 855 18.75 26.19 -56.99
C GLY A 855 17.25 26.10 -56.65
N ASN A 856 16.38 27.05 -57.04
CA ASN A 856 15.72 27.27 -58.34
C ASN A 856 14.58 26.25 -58.69
N TYR A 857 13.49 26.79 -59.28
CA TYR A 857 12.27 26.17 -59.84
C TYR A 857 11.07 25.96 -58.90
N ILE A 858 10.11 26.91 -58.85
CA ILE A 858 8.91 27.08 -59.71
C ILE A 858 7.85 25.96 -59.51
N VAL A 859 6.64 26.35 -59.07
CA VAL A 859 5.30 26.06 -59.65
C VAL A 859 4.20 25.91 -58.57
N ARG A 860 3.35 26.96 -58.52
CA ARG A 860 1.86 27.04 -58.44
C ARG A 860 1.07 26.23 -57.40
N ILE A 861 0.23 26.84 -56.54
CA ILE A 861 -0.96 27.71 -56.73
C ILE A 861 -2.27 26.92 -57.00
N VAL A 862 -3.11 26.92 -55.95
CA VAL A 862 -4.57 27.22 -55.90
C VAL A 862 -5.59 26.12 -56.18
N MET A 863 -6.50 25.95 -55.21
CA MET A 863 -7.95 26.24 -55.28
C MET A 863 -8.42 26.32 -53.81
N LEU A 864 -9.01 27.41 -53.32
CA LEU A 864 -10.38 27.84 -53.59
C LEU A 864 -10.58 29.32 -53.24
N LEU A 865 -11.06 30.11 -54.19
CA LEU A 865 -12.14 31.10 -54.01
C LEU A 865 -12.45 31.72 -55.38
N GLY A 866 -13.73 31.76 -55.73
CA GLY A 866 -14.22 32.61 -56.81
C GLY A 866 -15.18 31.91 -57.75
N LEU A 867 -16.48 32.09 -57.50
CA LEU A 867 -17.48 32.07 -58.56
C LEU A 867 -17.96 33.52 -58.78
N TRP A 868 -17.54 34.10 -59.89
CA TRP A 868 -18.28 35.11 -60.64
C TRP A 868 -18.19 34.75 -62.14
N LEU A 869 -19.37 34.73 -62.78
CA LEU A 869 -19.69 34.88 -64.21
C LEU A 869 -19.66 33.68 -65.19
N VAL A 870 -20.88 33.43 -65.71
CA VAL A 870 -21.27 33.33 -67.14
C VAL A 870 -21.26 31.95 -67.84
N ARG A 871 -22.50 31.46 -67.99
CA ARG A 871 -23.18 30.84 -69.16
C ARG A 871 -22.63 29.59 -69.86
N ALA A 872 -23.50 28.58 -69.79
CA ALA A 872 -24.15 27.84 -70.89
C ALA A 872 -23.27 27.02 -71.83
N PHE A 873 -23.41 25.68 -71.75
CA PHE A 873 -24.24 24.88 -72.65
C PHE A 873 -24.72 23.63 -71.92
#